data_AF-A0A354BYA0-F1
#
_entry.id   AF-A0A354BYA0-F1
#
_cell.length_a   1.000
_cell.length_b   1.000
_cell.length_c   1.000
_cell.angle_alpha   90.00
_cell.angle_beta   90.00
_cell.angle_gamma   90.00
#
_symmetry.space_group_name_H-M   'P 1'
#
loop_
_entity.id
_entity.type
_entity.pdbx_description
1 polymer ?
#
loop_
_entity_poly.entity_id
_entity_poly.type
_entity_poly.pdbx_seq_one_letter_code
_entity_poly.pdbx_strand_id
1 'polypeptide(L)'
;MKRSFLLILIFILIYLPVIKAVEFSEKEKAVIYTNAVKVLENYQTVINQMGEFVVNDIEKAKSSSEGFLELFVNRQVLLFNDLDPSHKLSEFYEAETYASNVLLWYPDGLSISLDLGNAKVSNIITHDETVYSLDIMVKKTMNGNYLNQTMNKNTEELTFRIAFGTGNKSVGNFRIVGIRNAASNMLIDYSKALQEVNAENFNNEDLAKIQAEVKNKLRDYANFLSLLGDPQETADDKEFYKTSFTGLFANTDIKLFNDIAPSPATKLISVSEYLANYVIDYPNGIRNLSVTADSTKFGNVMKNEDGSYYTYANAVKFFSGSYKGKEVFRENFPLIFKVSFNAAGKTFTDFKFNSIDISSQDFYESATGDGAENKPELVIKPVTRKGLWLMFTGGFGQTQINSADINSMASARTPYSWDVTPKYGLNAGVGATYNFTDNIGVRSGLEFNTFSSNYALFTDNLRNKDLSYDINNDPFYKIVDSDMDSLVKMSFLTFPFMVNYTSGKPGKLGFYGEAGVKVSIPLNTTYNASGNYETSGYYPEDGSIQTAPELGWFYKRENFNESDDVTLRGVNLGMYFSAGVNIPIGYYSNINIGPEVMIGLTDVMNHVNNYRDIFDNIYEHQPTKINNFGIRISFAYKL
;
A
#
# COMPACT_ATOMS: atom_id res chain seq x y z
N MET A 1 -1.45 47.55 -0.63
CA MET A 1 -1.10 46.28 -1.29
C MET A 1 -2.36 45.52 -1.68
N LYS A 2 -2.89 45.78 -2.87
CA LYS A 2 -4.07 45.11 -3.45
C LYS A 2 -3.88 45.10 -4.97
N ARG A 3 -3.19 44.09 -5.49
CA ARG A 3 -3.10 43.72 -6.93
C ARG A 3 -2.17 42.52 -7.11
N SER A 4 -2.53 41.37 -6.53
CA SER A 4 -1.83 40.10 -6.79
C SER A 4 -2.73 38.85 -6.67
N PHE A 5 -4.05 39.01 -6.49
CA PHE A 5 -4.95 37.88 -6.23
C PHE A 5 -5.87 37.53 -7.41
N LEU A 6 -5.71 38.19 -8.56
CA LEU A 6 -6.60 38.04 -9.72
C LEU A 6 -6.03 37.19 -10.86
N LEU A 7 -4.90 36.49 -10.62
CA LEU A 7 -4.24 35.64 -11.63
C LEU A 7 -4.41 34.13 -11.37
N ILE A 8 -5.02 33.75 -10.25
CA ILE A 8 -5.29 32.34 -9.91
C ILE A 8 -6.73 31.91 -10.29
N LEU A 9 -7.63 32.86 -10.58
CA LEU A 9 -9.05 32.56 -10.83
C LEU A 9 -9.41 32.36 -12.33
N ILE A 10 -8.47 32.59 -13.26
CA ILE A 10 -8.72 32.47 -14.72
C ILE A 10 -8.22 31.13 -15.30
N PHE A 11 -7.63 30.25 -14.47
CA PHE A 11 -7.20 28.91 -14.92
C PHE A 11 -8.22 27.79 -14.68
N ILE A 12 -9.42 28.08 -14.15
CA ILE A 12 -10.39 27.05 -13.73
C ILE A 12 -11.63 26.93 -14.64
N LEU A 13 -11.78 27.76 -15.68
CA LEU A 13 -13.07 27.88 -16.41
C LEU A 13 -13.06 27.50 -17.89
N ILE A 14 -12.21 26.54 -18.29
CA ILE A 14 -12.39 25.79 -19.56
C ILE A 14 -12.08 24.31 -19.31
N TYR A 15 -13.00 23.60 -18.69
CA TYR A 15 -13.08 22.14 -18.76
C TYR A 15 -14.55 21.77 -19.03
N LEU A 16 -14.95 21.87 -20.29
CA LEU A 16 -16.11 21.14 -20.79
C LEU A 16 -15.72 19.65 -20.87
N PRO A 17 -16.53 18.72 -20.34
CA PRO A 17 -16.30 17.30 -20.52
C PRO A 17 -16.71 16.95 -21.95
N VAL A 18 -15.76 17.06 -22.89
CA VAL A 18 -15.79 16.17 -24.05
C VAL A 18 -15.53 14.79 -23.46
N ILE A 19 -16.45 13.86 -23.69
CA ILE A 19 -16.31 12.44 -23.37
C ILE A 19 -15.09 11.94 -24.16
N LYS A 20 -13.90 12.14 -23.57
CA LYS A 20 -12.65 11.55 -24.04
C LYS A 20 -12.63 10.15 -23.46
N ALA A 21 -12.38 9.16 -24.31
CA ALA A 21 -11.86 7.87 -23.85
C ALA A 21 -10.78 8.15 -22.80
N VAL A 22 -10.86 7.47 -21.64
CA VAL A 22 -9.94 7.67 -20.53
C VAL A 22 -8.52 7.33 -21.02
N GLU A 23 -7.76 8.34 -21.38
CA GLU A 23 -6.39 8.19 -21.84
C GLU A 23 -5.47 8.30 -20.63
N PHE A 24 -4.94 7.17 -20.17
CA PHE A 24 -4.00 7.13 -19.05
C PHE A 24 -2.72 7.90 -19.41
N SER A 25 -2.26 8.76 -18.51
CA SER A 25 -0.96 9.40 -18.62
C SER A 25 0.19 8.38 -18.55
N GLU A 26 1.37 8.72 -19.04
CA GLU A 26 2.54 7.83 -18.99
C GLU A 26 2.90 7.40 -17.55
N LYS A 27 2.69 8.29 -16.55
CA LYS A 27 2.88 7.96 -15.13
C LYS A 27 1.86 6.92 -14.66
N GLU A 28 0.59 7.05 -15.07
CA GLU A 28 -0.47 6.09 -14.74
C GLU A 28 -0.27 4.76 -15.44
N LYS A 29 0.08 4.74 -16.73
CA LYS A 29 0.45 3.52 -17.47
C LYS A 29 1.57 2.77 -16.78
N ALA A 30 2.64 3.46 -16.37
CA ALA A 30 3.74 2.84 -15.65
C ALA A 30 3.30 2.20 -14.31
N VAL A 31 2.38 2.84 -13.60
CA VAL A 31 1.77 2.29 -12.37
C VAL A 31 0.93 1.04 -12.67
N ILE A 32 0.09 1.09 -13.69
CA ILE A 32 -0.76 -0.01 -14.15
C ILE A 32 0.10 -1.22 -14.55
N TYR A 33 1.11 -1.01 -15.38
CA TYR A 33 2.05 -2.06 -15.79
C TYR A 33 2.80 -2.65 -14.60
N THR A 34 3.22 -1.82 -13.65
CA THR A 34 3.88 -2.28 -12.42
C THR A 34 2.96 -3.13 -11.56
N ASN A 35 1.69 -2.74 -11.40
CA ASN A 35 0.70 -3.54 -10.67
C ASN A 35 0.41 -4.87 -11.36
N ALA A 36 0.31 -4.88 -12.69
CA ALA A 36 0.08 -6.11 -13.44
C ALA A 36 1.28 -7.08 -13.35
N VAL A 37 2.52 -6.58 -13.39
CA VAL A 37 3.71 -7.40 -13.11
C VAL A 37 3.69 -7.95 -11.68
N LYS A 38 3.22 -7.18 -10.69
CA LYS A 38 3.04 -7.70 -9.31
C LYS A 38 2.06 -8.88 -9.25
N VAL A 39 1.00 -8.90 -10.07
CA VAL A 39 0.11 -10.06 -10.15
C VAL A 39 0.85 -11.29 -10.65
N LEU A 40 1.73 -11.15 -11.65
CA LEU A 40 2.58 -12.24 -12.14
C LEU A 40 3.64 -12.69 -11.12
N GLU A 41 4.25 -11.76 -10.38
CA GLU A 41 5.14 -12.10 -9.25
C GLU A 41 4.39 -12.94 -8.20
N ASN A 42 3.15 -12.56 -7.87
CA ASN A 42 2.30 -13.32 -6.95
C ASN A 42 1.92 -14.68 -7.53
N TYR A 43 1.55 -14.77 -8.82
CA TYR A 43 1.27 -16.04 -9.51
C TYR A 43 2.44 -17.02 -9.37
N GLN A 44 3.66 -16.58 -9.71
CA GLN A 44 4.87 -17.40 -9.55
C GLN A 44 5.11 -17.80 -8.09
N THR A 45 4.90 -16.88 -7.16
CA THR A 45 5.17 -17.12 -5.73
C THR A 45 4.21 -18.18 -5.17
N VAL A 46 2.91 -18.01 -5.42
CA VAL A 46 1.87 -18.89 -4.86
C VAL A 46 1.93 -20.29 -5.46
N ILE A 47 2.12 -20.43 -6.79
CA ILE A 47 2.22 -21.75 -7.40
C ILE A 47 3.49 -22.51 -6.96
N ASN A 48 4.60 -21.80 -6.72
CA ASN A 48 5.81 -22.41 -6.17
C ASN A 48 5.62 -22.85 -4.72
N GLN A 49 4.89 -22.05 -3.91
CA GLN A 49 4.49 -22.45 -2.56
C GLN A 49 3.58 -23.68 -2.59
N MET A 50 2.61 -23.74 -3.51
CA MET A 50 1.80 -24.94 -3.71
C MET A 50 2.68 -26.16 -4.00
N GLY A 51 3.60 -26.04 -4.97
CA GLY A 51 4.53 -27.12 -5.31
C GLY A 51 5.41 -27.58 -4.14
N GLU A 52 5.89 -26.64 -3.32
CA GLU A 52 6.66 -26.97 -2.11
C GLU A 52 5.80 -27.67 -1.04
N PHE A 53 4.57 -27.21 -0.83
CA PHE A 53 3.69 -27.76 0.20
C PHE A 53 3.08 -29.11 -0.19
N VAL A 54 2.90 -29.42 -1.48
CA VAL A 54 2.44 -30.75 -1.91
C VAL A 54 3.34 -31.86 -1.34
N VAL A 55 4.65 -31.59 -1.23
CA VAL A 55 5.63 -32.53 -0.68
C VAL A 55 5.58 -32.60 0.85
N ASN A 56 5.40 -31.45 1.51
CA ASN A 56 5.65 -31.31 2.94
C ASN A 56 4.39 -31.26 3.82
N ASP A 57 3.27 -30.74 3.29
CA ASP A 57 2.05 -30.43 4.04
C ASP A 57 0.85 -30.21 3.09
N ILE A 58 0.08 -31.28 2.84
CA ILE A 58 -1.03 -31.27 1.88
C ILE A 58 -2.15 -30.29 2.25
N GLU A 59 -2.36 -30.00 3.54
CA GLU A 59 -3.38 -29.05 3.97
C GLU A 59 -2.96 -27.61 3.66
N LYS A 60 -1.67 -27.27 3.83
CA LYS A 60 -1.13 -25.99 3.36
C LYS A 60 -1.12 -25.88 1.84
N ALA A 61 -0.92 -27.00 1.13
CA ALA A 61 -1.01 -27.01 -0.33
C ALA A 61 -2.42 -26.68 -0.81
N LYS A 62 -3.46 -27.25 -0.18
CA LYS A 62 -4.88 -26.88 -0.43
C LYS A 62 -5.13 -25.40 -0.12
N SER A 63 -4.67 -24.89 1.02
CA SER A 63 -4.81 -23.47 1.36
C SER A 63 -4.09 -22.56 0.36
N SER A 64 -2.95 -22.97 -0.18
CA SER A 64 -2.21 -22.20 -1.19
C SER A 64 -2.89 -22.27 -2.56
N SER A 65 -3.56 -23.38 -2.88
CA SER A 65 -4.43 -23.50 -4.04
C SER A 65 -5.58 -22.48 -4.00
N GLU A 66 -6.16 -22.25 -2.83
CA GLU A 66 -7.18 -21.20 -2.66
C GLU A 66 -6.59 -19.81 -2.92
N GLY A 67 -5.43 -19.50 -2.34
CA GLY A 67 -4.72 -18.24 -2.62
C GLY A 67 -4.30 -18.08 -4.09
N PHE A 68 -4.07 -19.18 -4.80
CA PHE A 68 -3.81 -19.17 -6.25
C PHE A 68 -5.07 -18.80 -7.02
N LEU A 69 -6.21 -19.39 -6.67
CA LEU A 69 -7.49 -19.11 -7.32
C LEU A 69 -7.95 -17.67 -7.09
N GLU A 70 -7.61 -17.05 -5.97
CA GLU A 70 -7.88 -15.63 -5.67
C GLU A 70 -7.15 -14.64 -6.60
N LEU A 71 -6.10 -15.08 -7.31
CA LEU A 71 -5.43 -14.24 -8.31
C LEU A 71 -6.26 -14.07 -9.59
N PHE A 72 -7.20 -14.96 -9.83
CA PHE A 72 -8.06 -14.96 -11.00
C PHE A 72 -9.34 -14.18 -10.72
N VAL A 73 -9.97 -13.71 -11.80
CA VAL A 73 -11.30 -13.10 -11.70
C VAL A 73 -12.29 -14.10 -11.11
N ASN A 74 -12.23 -15.37 -11.55
CA ASN A 74 -13.04 -16.46 -11.02
C ASN A 74 -12.35 -17.82 -11.29
N ARG A 75 -12.91 -18.88 -10.69
CA ARG A 75 -12.39 -20.25 -10.76
C ARG A 75 -12.48 -20.89 -12.15
N GLN A 76 -13.31 -20.33 -13.03
CA GLN A 76 -13.57 -20.84 -14.38
C GLN A 76 -12.74 -20.14 -15.45
N VAL A 77 -11.84 -19.24 -15.07
CA VAL A 77 -10.89 -18.62 -16.00
C VAL A 77 -10.09 -19.72 -16.73
N LEU A 78 -9.97 -19.61 -18.06
CA LEU A 78 -9.20 -20.57 -18.85
C LEU A 78 -7.71 -20.28 -18.79
N LEU A 79 -6.95 -21.34 -18.50
CA LEU A 79 -5.51 -21.37 -18.48
C LEU A 79 -5.02 -22.37 -19.52
N PHE A 80 -4.01 -21.97 -20.29
CA PHE A 80 -3.28 -22.87 -21.15
C PHE A 80 -2.70 -24.03 -20.33
N ASN A 81 -2.90 -25.25 -20.82
CA ASN A 81 -2.40 -26.45 -20.20
C ASN A 81 -0.93 -26.68 -20.56
N ASP A 82 -0.05 -26.07 -19.78
CA ASP A 82 1.39 -26.35 -19.77
C ASP A 82 1.79 -27.42 -18.73
N LEU A 83 0.82 -27.96 -17.98
CA LEU A 83 1.04 -29.02 -17.00
C LEU A 83 1.21 -30.40 -17.63
N ASP A 84 0.60 -30.66 -18.78
CA ASP A 84 0.73 -31.91 -19.54
C ASP A 84 1.89 -31.78 -20.56
N PRO A 85 3.03 -32.47 -20.37
CA PRO A 85 4.16 -32.40 -21.30
C PRO A 85 3.83 -32.89 -22.71
N SER A 86 2.75 -33.67 -22.87
CA SER A 86 2.33 -34.26 -24.13
C SER A 86 1.23 -33.48 -24.84
N HIS A 87 0.61 -32.49 -24.17
CA HIS A 87 -0.54 -31.71 -24.64
C HIS A 87 -1.68 -32.55 -25.26
N LYS A 88 -1.91 -33.78 -24.77
CA LYS A 88 -2.86 -34.73 -25.37
C LYS A 88 -4.28 -34.60 -24.84
N LEU A 89 -4.45 -34.06 -23.64
CA LEU A 89 -5.73 -34.06 -22.94
C LEU A 89 -6.63 -32.91 -23.39
N SER A 90 -6.21 -31.69 -23.13
CA SER A 90 -6.90 -30.46 -23.49
C SER A 90 -5.87 -29.34 -23.61
N GLU A 91 -6.09 -28.40 -24.51
CA GLU A 91 -5.25 -27.20 -24.63
C GLU A 91 -5.49 -26.22 -23.48
N PHE A 92 -6.70 -26.21 -22.91
CA PHE A 92 -7.09 -25.30 -21.82
C PHE A 92 -7.77 -26.03 -20.66
N TYR A 93 -7.56 -25.51 -19.45
CA TYR A 93 -8.26 -25.92 -18.23
C TYR A 93 -8.87 -24.71 -17.51
N GLU A 94 -10.01 -24.92 -16.84
CA GLU A 94 -10.50 -23.97 -15.83
C GLU A 94 -9.44 -23.84 -14.71
N ALA A 95 -9.28 -22.64 -14.13
CA ALA A 95 -8.28 -22.36 -13.09
C ALA A 95 -8.33 -23.34 -11.92
N GLU A 96 -9.52 -23.74 -11.50
CA GLU A 96 -9.73 -24.75 -10.44
C GLU A 96 -9.24 -26.13 -10.84
N THR A 97 -9.46 -26.54 -12.09
CA THR A 97 -8.94 -27.79 -12.63
C THR A 97 -7.41 -27.74 -12.74
N TYR A 98 -6.88 -26.62 -13.23
CA TYR A 98 -5.43 -26.41 -13.32
C TYR A 98 -4.76 -26.51 -11.94
N ALA A 99 -5.30 -25.83 -10.93
CA ALA A 99 -4.78 -25.86 -9.57
C ALA A 99 -4.83 -27.28 -8.97
N SER A 100 -5.94 -28.00 -9.17
CA SER A 100 -6.08 -29.40 -8.76
C SER A 100 -5.05 -30.30 -9.44
N ASN A 101 -4.80 -30.09 -10.73
CA ASN A 101 -3.80 -30.84 -11.49
C ASN A 101 -2.37 -30.55 -11.04
N VAL A 102 -2.05 -29.33 -10.55
CA VAL A 102 -0.74 -29.09 -9.91
C VAL A 102 -0.54 -30.01 -8.71
N LEU A 103 -1.55 -30.15 -7.85
CA LEU A 103 -1.47 -30.99 -6.66
C LEU A 103 -1.41 -32.49 -6.99
N LEU A 104 -2.16 -32.93 -8.00
CA LEU A 104 -2.29 -34.35 -8.36
C LEU A 104 -1.16 -34.84 -9.28
N TRP A 105 -0.73 -34.01 -10.23
CA TRP A 105 0.22 -34.41 -11.27
C TRP A 105 1.66 -34.15 -10.90
N TYR A 106 1.93 -33.33 -9.88
CA TYR A 106 3.28 -33.04 -9.41
C TYR A 106 3.43 -33.35 -7.91
N PRO A 107 3.27 -34.62 -7.48
CA PRO A 107 3.32 -34.97 -6.07
C PRO A 107 4.74 -34.83 -5.45
N ASP A 108 5.80 -34.84 -6.28
CA ASP A 108 7.17 -34.51 -5.86
C ASP A 108 7.45 -32.99 -5.88
N GLY A 109 6.45 -32.17 -6.18
CA GLY A 109 6.53 -30.73 -6.27
C GLY A 109 6.75 -30.17 -7.68
N LEU A 110 6.38 -28.89 -7.82
CA LEU A 110 6.48 -28.11 -9.05
C LEU A 110 7.15 -26.77 -8.73
N SER A 111 8.11 -26.36 -9.56
CA SER A 111 8.67 -25.01 -9.56
C SER A 111 8.51 -24.38 -10.93
N ILE A 112 8.11 -23.12 -10.96
CA ILE A 112 8.04 -22.30 -12.16
C ILE A 112 8.88 -21.03 -12.00
N SER A 113 9.31 -20.49 -13.14
CA SER A 113 9.97 -19.19 -13.25
C SER A 113 9.37 -18.41 -14.42
N LEU A 114 9.03 -17.14 -14.18
CA LEU A 114 8.58 -16.19 -15.20
C LEU A 114 9.71 -15.21 -15.52
N ASP A 115 10.02 -15.00 -16.79
CA ASP A 115 10.99 -13.99 -17.25
C ASP A 115 10.35 -12.59 -17.24
N LEU A 116 10.12 -12.07 -16.03
CA LEU A 116 9.51 -10.76 -15.82
C LEU A 116 10.40 -9.59 -16.27
N GLY A 117 11.72 -9.81 -16.38
CA GLY A 117 12.67 -8.80 -16.84
C GLY A 117 12.53 -8.46 -18.32
N ASN A 118 12.03 -9.43 -19.12
CA ASN A 118 11.76 -9.27 -20.55
C ASN A 118 10.26 -9.33 -20.88
N ALA A 119 9.39 -9.14 -19.87
CA ALA A 119 7.95 -9.11 -20.05
C ALA A 119 7.54 -8.02 -21.05
N LYS A 120 6.67 -8.37 -22.00
CA LYS A 120 6.11 -7.43 -22.98
C LYS A 120 4.65 -7.17 -22.69
N VAL A 121 4.21 -5.94 -22.81
CA VAL A 121 2.82 -5.52 -22.52
C VAL A 121 2.15 -4.93 -23.76
N SER A 122 0.85 -5.18 -23.88
CA SER A 122 -0.01 -4.53 -24.87
C SER A 122 -0.38 -3.11 -24.44
N ASN A 123 -1.07 -2.39 -25.33
CA ASN A 123 -1.85 -1.24 -24.90
C ASN A 123 -2.95 -1.67 -23.92
N ILE A 124 -3.40 -0.71 -23.10
CA ILE A 124 -4.54 -0.90 -22.22
C ILE A 124 -5.81 -0.94 -23.09
N ILE A 125 -6.63 -1.96 -22.87
CA ILE A 125 -7.88 -2.22 -23.56
C ILE A 125 -9.02 -1.78 -22.63
N THR A 126 -9.94 -0.98 -23.14
CA THR A 126 -11.14 -0.55 -22.42
C THR A 126 -12.30 -1.47 -22.76
N HIS A 127 -12.98 -1.99 -21.74
CA HIS A 127 -14.16 -2.84 -21.91
C HIS A 127 -15.45 -2.15 -21.47
N ASP A 128 -15.35 -1.35 -20.41
CA ASP A 128 -16.45 -0.56 -19.84
C ASP A 128 -15.88 0.75 -19.26
N GLU A 129 -16.73 1.63 -18.71
CA GLU A 129 -16.30 2.89 -18.08
C GLU A 129 -15.27 2.68 -16.95
N THR A 130 -15.41 1.56 -16.23
CA THR A 130 -14.59 1.27 -15.04
C THR A 130 -13.72 0.03 -15.16
N VAL A 131 -13.82 -0.75 -16.24
CA VAL A 131 -13.09 -2.02 -16.41
C VAL A 131 -12.15 -1.96 -17.59
N TYR A 132 -10.88 -2.27 -17.32
CA TYR A 132 -9.80 -2.23 -18.28
C TYR A 132 -9.01 -3.54 -18.22
N SER A 133 -8.35 -3.90 -19.32
CA SER A 133 -7.41 -5.02 -19.32
C SER A 133 -6.14 -4.71 -20.11
N LEU A 134 -5.15 -5.57 -19.96
CA LEU A 134 -3.92 -5.56 -20.74
C LEU A 134 -3.38 -6.99 -20.84
N ASP A 135 -2.61 -7.25 -21.88
CA ASP A 135 -1.94 -8.53 -22.09
C ASP A 135 -0.47 -8.40 -21.74
N ILE A 136 0.02 -9.31 -20.90
CA ILE A 136 1.44 -9.44 -20.57
C ILE A 136 1.95 -10.77 -21.12
N MET A 137 2.91 -10.68 -22.05
CA MET A 137 3.61 -11.81 -22.60
C MET A 137 4.92 -12.05 -21.83
N VAL A 138 5.10 -13.25 -21.31
CA VAL A 138 6.29 -13.70 -20.56
C VAL A 138 6.66 -15.13 -20.93
N LYS A 139 7.94 -15.45 -20.82
CA LYS A 139 8.39 -16.85 -20.87
C LYS A 139 8.21 -17.48 -19.49
N LYS A 140 7.51 -18.61 -19.44
CA LYS A 140 7.35 -19.45 -18.26
C LYS A 140 8.18 -20.72 -18.44
N THR A 141 9.13 -20.95 -17.55
CA THR A 141 9.85 -22.22 -17.45
C THR A 141 9.29 -23.02 -16.29
N MET A 142 9.06 -24.30 -16.52
CA MET A 142 8.61 -25.25 -15.50
C MET A 142 9.69 -26.27 -15.17
N ASN A 143 9.67 -26.76 -13.93
CA ASN A 143 10.50 -27.86 -13.48
C ASN A 143 9.74 -28.67 -12.43
N GLY A 144 9.39 -29.91 -12.75
CA GLY A 144 8.69 -30.80 -11.84
C GLY A 144 8.61 -32.23 -12.36
N ASN A 145 8.36 -33.20 -11.47
CA ASN A 145 8.22 -34.60 -11.85
C ASN A 145 6.76 -34.94 -12.17
N TYR A 146 6.39 -34.95 -13.45
CA TYR A 146 5.03 -35.24 -13.90
C TYR A 146 4.67 -36.70 -13.62
N LEU A 147 3.64 -36.90 -12.81
CA LEU A 147 3.09 -38.17 -12.34
C LEU A 147 4.15 -39.12 -11.77
N ASN A 148 5.23 -38.55 -11.21
CA ASN A 148 6.41 -39.26 -10.72
C ASN A 148 7.09 -40.19 -11.75
N GLN A 149 6.90 -39.88 -13.04
CA GLN A 149 7.39 -40.71 -14.14
C GLN A 149 8.32 -39.94 -15.08
N THR A 150 7.98 -38.69 -15.40
CA THR A 150 8.71 -37.91 -16.41
C THR A 150 8.99 -36.50 -15.91
N MET A 151 10.23 -36.07 -16.03
CA MET A 151 10.62 -34.71 -15.68
C MET A 151 10.06 -33.72 -16.72
N ASN A 152 9.17 -32.81 -16.31
CA ASN A 152 8.69 -31.70 -17.14
C ASN A 152 9.65 -30.52 -16.99
N LYS A 153 10.28 -30.11 -18.10
CA LYS A 153 11.17 -28.94 -18.20
C LYS A 153 10.72 -27.95 -19.27
N ASN A 154 9.42 -27.95 -19.59
CA ASN A 154 8.88 -27.16 -20.68
C ASN A 154 9.09 -25.67 -20.43
N THR A 155 9.31 -24.94 -21.53
CA THR A 155 9.39 -23.49 -21.53
C THR A 155 8.42 -22.98 -22.57
N GLU A 156 7.40 -22.26 -22.10
CA GLU A 156 6.32 -21.74 -22.94
C GLU A 156 6.33 -20.22 -22.94
N GLU A 157 5.96 -19.61 -24.07
CA GLU A 157 5.69 -18.18 -24.14
C GLU A 157 4.21 -17.96 -23.91
N LEU A 158 3.86 -17.42 -22.74
CA LEU A 158 2.48 -17.28 -22.30
C LEU A 158 2.07 -15.82 -22.30
N THR A 159 0.83 -15.57 -22.72
CA THR A 159 0.16 -14.28 -22.61
C THR A 159 -0.88 -14.34 -21.51
N PHE A 160 -0.69 -13.50 -20.49
CA PHE A 160 -1.59 -13.31 -19.36
C PHE A 160 -2.47 -12.10 -19.63
N ARG A 161 -3.78 -12.28 -19.68
CA ARG A 161 -4.71 -11.15 -19.70
C ARG A 161 -5.01 -10.73 -18.26
N ILE A 162 -4.58 -9.53 -17.90
CA ILE A 162 -4.81 -8.95 -16.58
C ILE A 162 -5.85 -7.86 -16.70
N ALA A 163 -6.94 -7.95 -15.94
CA ALA A 163 -7.93 -6.89 -15.83
C ALA A 163 -7.84 -6.16 -14.50
N PHE A 164 -8.30 -4.92 -14.49
CA PHE A 164 -8.30 -4.05 -13.32
C PHE A 164 -9.45 -3.05 -13.40
N GLY A 165 -9.89 -2.60 -12.23
CA GLY A 165 -10.95 -1.60 -12.08
C GLY A 165 -10.38 -0.20 -11.84
N THR A 166 -11.12 0.84 -12.24
CA THR A 166 -10.88 2.23 -11.84
C THR A 166 -12.00 2.72 -10.92
N GLY A 167 -11.70 2.95 -9.65
CA GLY A 167 -12.63 3.50 -8.66
C GLY A 167 -12.03 4.74 -7.99
N ASN A 168 -12.79 5.83 -7.86
CA ASN A 168 -12.36 7.08 -7.22
C ASN A 168 -10.99 7.61 -7.71
N LYS A 169 -10.73 7.54 -9.02
CA LYS A 169 -9.45 7.94 -9.65
C LYS A 169 -8.22 7.11 -9.20
N SER A 170 -8.45 5.92 -8.64
CA SER A 170 -7.40 4.96 -8.32
C SER A 170 -7.59 3.68 -9.15
N VAL A 171 -6.48 3.10 -9.61
CA VAL A 171 -6.47 1.79 -10.28
C VAL A 171 -6.32 0.69 -9.23
N GLY A 172 -7.18 -0.32 -9.28
CA GLY A 172 -7.23 -1.39 -8.28
C GLY A 172 -7.76 -2.70 -8.85
N ASN A 173 -7.92 -3.72 -8.00
CA ASN A 173 -8.52 -5.03 -8.36
C ASN A 173 -7.86 -5.73 -9.55
N PHE A 174 -6.52 -5.73 -9.59
CA PHE A 174 -5.80 -6.47 -10.63
C PHE A 174 -6.04 -7.97 -10.47
N ARG A 175 -6.54 -8.62 -11.53
CA ARG A 175 -6.90 -10.05 -11.57
C ARG A 175 -6.57 -10.66 -12.94
N ILE A 176 -6.23 -11.95 -12.94
CA ILE A 176 -5.99 -12.72 -14.17
C ILE A 176 -7.35 -13.15 -14.75
N VAL A 177 -7.58 -12.82 -16.01
CA VAL A 177 -8.80 -13.13 -16.78
C VAL A 177 -8.58 -14.30 -17.74
N GLY A 178 -7.32 -14.63 -18.02
CA GLY A 178 -6.95 -15.81 -18.77
C GLY A 178 -5.46 -15.91 -19.02
N ILE A 179 -5.01 -17.13 -19.34
CA ILE A 179 -3.65 -17.42 -19.74
C ILE A 179 -3.69 -18.24 -21.02
N ARG A 180 -2.97 -17.81 -22.05
CA ARG A 180 -2.87 -18.52 -23.33
C ARG A 180 -1.44 -18.65 -23.80
N ASN A 181 -1.17 -19.63 -24.67
CA ASN A 181 0.10 -19.70 -25.38
C ASN A 181 0.16 -18.65 -26.49
N ALA A 182 1.30 -17.98 -26.65
CA ALA A 182 1.53 -17.00 -27.72
C ALA A 182 1.51 -17.59 -29.14
N ALA A 183 1.57 -18.91 -29.27
CA ALA A 183 1.43 -19.66 -30.51
C ALA A 183 0.03 -20.28 -30.72
N SER A 184 -0.88 -20.18 -29.73
CA SER A 184 -2.24 -20.70 -29.88
C SER A 184 -3.04 -19.84 -30.87
N ASN A 185 -3.81 -20.50 -31.74
CA ASN A 185 -4.72 -19.86 -32.69
C ASN A 185 -6.16 -19.77 -32.14
N MET A 186 -6.39 -20.19 -30.90
CA MET A 186 -7.72 -20.19 -30.29
C MET A 186 -8.03 -18.80 -29.74
N LEU A 187 -9.15 -18.21 -30.18
CA LEU A 187 -9.70 -17.00 -29.60
C LEU A 187 -10.52 -17.37 -28.36
N ILE A 188 -10.24 -16.74 -27.23
CA ILE A 188 -10.97 -16.94 -25.98
C ILE A 188 -11.84 -15.72 -25.72
N ASP A 189 -13.16 -15.91 -25.60
CA ASP A 189 -14.06 -14.83 -25.21
C ASP A 189 -13.96 -14.54 -23.70
N TYR A 190 -13.37 -13.41 -23.34
CA TYR A 190 -13.21 -12.99 -21.94
C TYR A 190 -14.38 -12.14 -21.40
N SER A 191 -15.40 -11.86 -22.21
CA SER A 191 -16.48 -10.91 -21.89
C SER A 191 -17.13 -11.16 -20.52
N LYS A 192 -17.44 -12.42 -20.21
CA LYS A 192 -18.05 -12.81 -18.92
C LYS A 192 -17.10 -12.60 -17.74
N ALA A 193 -15.84 -13.02 -17.87
CA ALA A 193 -14.85 -12.86 -16.82
C ALA A 193 -14.58 -11.36 -16.55
N LEU A 194 -14.56 -10.53 -17.59
CA LEU A 194 -14.39 -9.09 -17.44
C LEU A 194 -15.51 -8.41 -16.64
N GLN A 195 -16.74 -8.93 -16.69
CA GLN A 195 -17.85 -8.41 -15.88
C GLN A 195 -17.63 -8.61 -14.38
N GLU A 196 -16.81 -9.58 -13.96
CA GLU A 196 -16.58 -9.92 -12.55
C GLU A 196 -15.35 -9.24 -11.93
N VAL A 197 -14.64 -8.39 -12.66
CA VAL A 197 -13.42 -7.69 -12.18
C VAL A 197 -13.69 -6.79 -10.96
N ASN A 198 -14.90 -6.23 -10.90
CA ASN A 198 -15.36 -5.37 -9.81
C ASN A 198 -16.24 -6.12 -8.79
N ALA A 199 -16.12 -7.45 -8.70
CA ALA A 199 -16.81 -8.23 -7.68
C ALA A 199 -16.48 -7.76 -6.25
N GLU A 200 -17.47 -7.86 -5.38
CA GLU A 200 -17.34 -7.54 -3.95
C GLU A 200 -16.78 -8.74 -3.19
N ASN A 201 -15.87 -8.46 -2.25
CA ASN A 201 -15.26 -9.50 -1.42
C ASN A 201 -16.17 -9.81 -0.22
N PHE A 202 -16.96 -10.87 -0.33
CA PHE A 202 -17.66 -11.48 0.80
C PHE A 202 -16.78 -12.55 1.45
N ASN A 203 -16.90 -12.74 2.78
CA ASN A 203 -16.23 -13.86 3.44
C ASN A 203 -16.93 -15.19 3.12
N ASN A 204 -16.25 -16.31 3.35
CA ASN A 204 -16.75 -17.64 3.02
C ASN A 204 -18.07 -18.01 3.72
N GLU A 205 -18.31 -17.52 4.93
CA GLU A 205 -19.54 -17.78 5.68
C GLU A 205 -20.75 -17.09 5.01
N ASP A 206 -20.56 -15.83 4.61
CA ASP A 206 -21.58 -15.04 3.94
C ASP A 206 -21.84 -15.55 2.53
N LEU A 207 -20.80 -15.92 1.78
CA LEU A 207 -20.94 -16.58 0.48
C LEU A 207 -21.74 -17.88 0.59
N ALA A 208 -21.47 -18.71 1.61
CA ALA A 208 -22.21 -19.95 1.81
C ALA A 208 -23.71 -19.70 2.08
N LYS A 209 -24.06 -18.65 2.82
CA LYS A 209 -25.47 -18.24 3.05
C LYS A 209 -26.13 -17.77 1.76
N ILE A 210 -25.45 -16.92 0.99
CA ILE A 210 -25.95 -16.44 -0.31
C ILE A 210 -26.19 -17.62 -1.25
N GLN A 211 -25.22 -18.52 -1.36
CA GLN A 211 -25.33 -19.72 -2.20
C GLN A 211 -26.47 -20.63 -1.74
N ALA A 212 -26.65 -20.84 -0.43
CA ALA A 212 -27.76 -21.64 0.09
C ALA A 212 -29.13 -21.05 -0.28
N GLU A 213 -29.30 -19.74 -0.15
CA GLU A 213 -30.54 -19.07 -0.55
C GLU A 213 -30.78 -19.12 -2.07
N VAL A 214 -29.73 -18.96 -2.88
CA VAL A 214 -29.86 -19.14 -4.34
C VAL A 214 -30.25 -20.58 -4.69
N LYS A 215 -29.66 -21.59 -4.03
CA LYS A 215 -30.08 -23.00 -4.20
C LYS A 215 -31.54 -23.21 -3.85
N ASN A 216 -32.02 -22.60 -2.77
CA ASN A 216 -33.43 -22.64 -2.40
C ASN A 216 -34.30 -22.03 -3.49
N LYS A 217 -33.93 -20.89 -4.08
CA LYS A 217 -34.67 -20.29 -5.20
C LYS A 217 -34.68 -21.14 -6.46
N LEU A 218 -33.57 -21.83 -6.78
CA LEU A 218 -33.53 -22.78 -7.90
C LEU A 218 -34.44 -24.00 -7.65
N ARG A 219 -34.54 -24.47 -6.41
CA ARG A 219 -35.48 -25.52 -6.01
C ARG A 219 -36.93 -25.04 -6.08
N ASP A 220 -37.22 -23.84 -5.57
CA ASP A 220 -38.54 -23.20 -5.69
C ASP A 220 -38.98 -23.10 -7.15
N TYR A 221 -38.07 -22.65 -8.04
CA TYR A 221 -38.30 -22.57 -9.47
C TYR A 221 -38.73 -23.92 -10.07
N ALA A 222 -38.00 -24.98 -9.77
CA ALA A 222 -38.32 -26.32 -10.26
C ALA A 222 -39.64 -26.84 -9.65
N ASN A 223 -39.84 -26.67 -8.36
CA ASN A 223 -41.02 -27.17 -7.64
C ASN A 223 -42.31 -26.51 -8.14
N PHE A 224 -42.34 -25.18 -8.25
CA PHE A 224 -43.54 -24.49 -8.73
C PHE A 224 -43.86 -24.85 -10.17
N LEU A 225 -42.86 -25.00 -11.05
CA LEU A 225 -43.09 -25.46 -12.42
C LEU A 225 -43.59 -26.91 -12.48
N SER A 226 -43.09 -27.80 -11.61
CA SER A 226 -43.57 -29.17 -11.53
C SER A 226 -45.03 -29.23 -11.10
N LEU A 227 -45.41 -28.47 -10.07
CA LEU A 227 -46.77 -28.42 -9.54
C LEU A 227 -47.75 -27.75 -10.53
N LEU A 228 -47.32 -26.69 -11.21
CA LEU A 228 -48.10 -26.08 -12.30
C LEU A 228 -48.35 -27.07 -13.44
N GLY A 229 -47.39 -27.96 -13.70
CA GLY A 229 -47.46 -28.99 -14.72
C GLY A 229 -48.18 -30.27 -14.29
N ASP A 230 -48.62 -30.40 -13.05
CA ASP A 230 -49.30 -31.62 -12.58
C ASP A 230 -50.79 -31.59 -12.93
N PRO A 231 -51.32 -32.58 -13.67
CA PRO A 231 -52.75 -32.64 -13.99
C PRO A 231 -53.67 -32.90 -12.79
N GLN A 232 -53.15 -33.38 -11.66
CA GLN A 232 -53.93 -33.69 -10.46
C GLN A 232 -54.15 -32.48 -9.54
N GLU A 233 -53.36 -31.43 -9.70
CA GLU A 233 -53.47 -30.20 -8.90
C GLU A 233 -54.74 -29.41 -9.24
N THR A 234 -55.37 -28.84 -8.21
CA THR A 234 -56.62 -28.09 -8.37
C THR A 234 -56.38 -26.75 -9.06
N ALA A 235 -57.44 -26.15 -9.62
CA ALA A 235 -57.34 -24.84 -10.27
C ALA A 235 -56.90 -23.73 -9.29
N ASP A 236 -57.37 -23.79 -8.04
CA ASP A 236 -57.03 -22.81 -7.00
C ASP A 236 -55.55 -22.93 -6.60
N ASP A 237 -55.06 -24.16 -6.42
CA ASP A 237 -53.65 -24.41 -6.10
C ASP A 237 -52.73 -23.98 -7.25
N LYS A 238 -53.13 -24.22 -8.50
CA LYS A 238 -52.38 -23.76 -9.68
C LYS A 238 -52.25 -22.24 -9.75
N GLU A 239 -53.29 -21.48 -9.39
CA GLU A 239 -53.19 -20.02 -9.34
C GLU A 239 -52.27 -19.54 -8.20
N PHE A 240 -52.26 -20.25 -7.06
CA PHE A 240 -51.30 -20.02 -5.98
C PHE A 240 -49.84 -20.28 -6.43
N TYR A 241 -49.58 -21.40 -7.11
CA TYR A 241 -48.22 -21.71 -7.62
C TYR A 241 -47.78 -20.74 -8.72
N LYS A 242 -48.71 -20.26 -9.55
CA LYS A 242 -48.43 -19.23 -10.56
C LYS A 242 -48.02 -17.90 -9.91
N THR A 243 -48.72 -17.50 -8.86
CA THR A 243 -48.38 -16.32 -8.05
C THR A 243 -47.02 -16.51 -7.36
N SER A 244 -46.76 -17.70 -6.83
CA SER A 244 -45.49 -18.02 -6.17
C SER A 244 -44.32 -18.03 -7.15
N PHE A 245 -44.50 -18.60 -8.35
CA PHE A 245 -43.49 -18.63 -9.41
C PHE A 245 -43.18 -17.22 -9.93
N THR A 246 -44.20 -16.42 -10.23
CA THR A 246 -43.98 -15.01 -10.64
C THR A 246 -43.29 -14.22 -9.52
N GLY A 247 -43.57 -14.53 -8.26
CA GLY A 247 -42.88 -13.99 -7.09
C GLY A 247 -41.39 -14.34 -6.99
N LEU A 248 -40.87 -15.28 -7.77
CA LEU A 248 -39.42 -15.54 -7.86
C LEU A 248 -38.68 -14.50 -8.70
N PHE A 249 -39.38 -13.69 -9.50
CA PHE A 249 -38.80 -12.70 -10.40
C PHE A 249 -39.00 -11.28 -9.85
N ALA A 250 -38.14 -10.36 -10.25
CA ALA A 250 -38.28 -8.95 -9.89
C ALA A 250 -39.55 -8.32 -10.47
N ASN A 251 -39.94 -8.74 -11.69
CA ASN A 251 -41.20 -8.41 -12.35
C ASN A 251 -41.52 -9.44 -13.43
N THR A 252 -42.70 -9.35 -14.05
CA THR A 252 -43.16 -10.32 -15.07
C THR A 252 -42.58 -10.09 -16.46
N ASP A 253 -41.90 -8.96 -16.70
CA ASP A 253 -41.30 -8.61 -17.99
C ASP A 253 -39.87 -9.15 -18.14
N ILE A 254 -39.30 -9.65 -17.03
CA ILE A 254 -38.02 -10.35 -17.00
C ILE A 254 -38.01 -11.46 -18.06
N LYS A 255 -36.89 -11.58 -18.76
CA LYS A 255 -36.73 -12.53 -19.87
C LYS A 255 -36.16 -13.86 -19.39
N LEU A 256 -36.79 -14.94 -19.86
CA LEU A 256 -36.36 -16.32 -19.67
C LEU A 256 -36.11 -17.00 -21.02
N PHE A 257 -35.14 -17.89 -21.04
CA PHE A 257 -34.93 -18.81 -22.14
C PHE A 257 -36.16 -19.71 -22.35
N ASN A 258 -36.64 -19.76 -23.59
CA ASN A 258 -37.82 -20.53 -23.99
C ASN A 258 -37.46 -22.02 -24.12
N ASP A 259 -37.18 -22.65 -22.99
CA ASP A 259 -36.82 -24.07 -22.87
C ASP A 259 -38.02 -25.03 -22.89
N ILE A 260 -39.23 -24.51 -23.10
CA ILE A 260 -40.48 -25.28 -23.15
C ILE A 260 -40.96 -25.51 -24.58
N ALA A 261 -40.30 -24.94 -25.58
CA ALA A 261 -40.59 -25.19 -26.99
C ALA A 261 -39.40 -25.92 -27.64
N PRO A 262 -39.62 -27.01 -28.41
CA PRO A 262 -38.52 -27.76 -29.04
C PRO A 262 -37.68 -26.98 -30.06
N SER A 263 -38.25 -25.91 -30.65
CA SER A 263 -37.58 -25.05 -31.63
C SER A 263 -38.22 -23.65 -31.57
N PRO A 264 -37.92 -22.86 -30.53
CA PRO A 264 -38.60 -21.60 -30.30
C PRO A 264 -38.21 -20.56 -31.36
N ALA A 265 -39.20 -19.89 -31.96
CA ALA A 265 -38.95 -18.77 -32.87
C ALA A 265 -38.29 -17.58 -32.14
N THR A 266 -38.64 -17.40 -30.85
CA THR A 266 -38.05 -16.40 -29.96
C THR A 266 -37.35 -17.11 -28.82
N LYS A 267 -36.02 -16.95 -28.71
CA LYS A 267 -35.20 -17.59 -27.67
C LYS A 267 -35.52 -17.09 -26.27
N LEU A 268 -35.85 -15.81 -26.11
CA LEU A 268 -36.13 -15.16 -24.84
C LEU A 268 -37.56 -14.62 -24.80
N ILE A 269 -38.37 -15.11 -23.85
CA ILE A 269 -39.77 -14.70 -23.65
C ILE A 269 -39.96 -14.15 -22.23
N SER A 270 -40.99 -13.35 -21.98
CA SER A 270 -41.26 -12.84 -20.63
C SER A 270 -41.71 -13.95 -19.67
N VAL A 271 -41.64 -13.73 -18.36
CA VAL A 271 -42.20 -14.65 -17.34
C VAL A 271 -43.68 -14.93 -17.62
N SER A 272 -44.44 -13.89 -17.96
CA SER A 272 -45.87 -13.98 -18.25
C SER A 272 -46.16 -14.83 -19.50
N GLU A 273 -45.41 -14.62 -20.58
CA GLU A 273 -45.49 -15.43 -21.80
C GLU A 273 -45.07 -16.87 -21.55
N TYR A 274 -43.98 -17.07 -20.79
CA TYR A 274 -43.47 -18.39 -20.44
C TYR A 274 -44.54 -19.20 -19.71
N LEU A 275 -45.18 -18.65 -18.68
CA LEU A 275 -46.24 -19.35 -17.93
C LEU A 275 -47.48 -19.63 -18.79
N ALA A 276 -47.90 -18.67 -19.61
CA ALA A 276 -49.03 -18.87 -20.52
C ALA A 276 -48.77 -20.03 -21.49
N ASN A 277 -47.59 -20.03 -22.11
CA ASN A 277 -47.15 -21.11 -23.01
C ASN A 277 -47.00 -22.43 -22.26
N TYR A 278 -46.47 -22.42 -21.03
CA TYR A 278 -46.25 -23.62 -20.22
C TYR A 278 -47.55 -24.42 -20.01
N VAL A 279 -48.66 -23.73 -19.71
CA VAL A 279 -49.97 -24.38 -19.50
C VAL A 279 -50.61 -24.79 -20.82
N ILE A 280 -50.52 -23.95 -21.86
CA ILE A 280 -51.14 -24.20 -23.17
C ILE A 280 -50.43 -25.34 -23.92
N ASP A 281 -49.10 -25.34 -23.91
CA ASP A 281 -48.30 -26.28 -24.68
C ASP A 281 -48.16 -27.64 -24.01
N TYR A 282 -48.49 -27.77 -22.72
CA TYR A 282 -48.42 -29.04 -21.98
C TYR A 282 -49.76 -29.40 -21.30
N PRO A 283 -50.85 -29.60 -22.07
CA PRO A 283 -52.19 -29.82 -21.51
C PRO A 283 -52.34 -31.16 -20.77
N ASN A 284 -51.49 -32.14 -21.09
CA ASN A 284 -51.44 -33.43 -20.39
C ASN A 284 -50.49 -33.42 -19.18
N GLY A 285 -49.96 -32.24 -18.84
CA GLY A 285 -48.98 -32.06 -17.80
C GLY A 285 -47.55 -32.46 -18.19
N ILE A 286 -46.66 -32.34 -17.21
CA ILE A 286 -45.22 -32.57 -17.34
C ILE A 286 -44.86 -33.82 -16.55
N ARG A 287 -44.02 -34.66 -17.14
CA ARG A 287 -43.65 -35.96 -16.55
C ARG A 287 -42.52 -35.82 -15.55
N ASN A 288 -41.48 -35.08 -15.93
CA ASN A 288 -40.30 -34.86 -15.10
C ASN A 288 -39.78 -33.45 -15.34
N LEU A 289 -39.48 -32.74 -14.26
CA LEU A 289 -38.76 -31.48 -14.29
C LEU A 289 -37.80 -31.46 -13.10
N SER A 290 -36.54 -31.13 -13.36
CA SER A 290 -35.56 -30.93 -12.28
C SER A 290 -34.56 -29.85 -12.66
N VAL A 291 -33.99 -29.21 -11.64
CA VAL A 291 -32.86 -28.29 -11.76
C VAL A 291 -31.77 -28.77 -10.82
N THR A 292 -30.53 -28.86 -11.31
CA THR A 292 -29.39 -29.36 -10.52
C THR A 292 -28.87 -28.33 -9.52
N ALA A 293 -29.69 -27.96 -8.52
CA ALA A 293 -29.37 -26.94 -7.52
C ALA A 293 -28.11 -27.30 -6.71
N ASP A 294 -27.89 -28.58 -6.40
CA ASP A 294 -26.77 -28.99 -5.53
C ASP A 294 -25.40 -28.96 -6.23
N SER A 295 -25.36 -29.22 -7.53
CA SER A 295 -24.17 -29.11 -8.38
C SER A 295 -24.12 -27.78 -9.15
N THR A 296 -24.90 -26.79 -8.73
CA THR A 296 -24.89 -25.46 -9.34
C THR A 296 -23.54 -24.79 -9.10
N LYS A 297 -22.95 -24.21 -10.15
CA LYS A 297 -21.75 -23.37 -10.05
C LYS A 297 -22.18 -21.91 -9.83
N PHE A 298 -21.55 -21.21 -8.88
CA PHE A 298 -21.86 -19.82 -8.56
C PHE A 298 -20.75 -18.89 -9.07
N GLY A 299 -21.15 -17.79 -9.71
CA GLY A 299 -20.27 -16.67 -10.01
C GLY A 299 -20.03 -15.80 -8.77
N ASN A 300 -19.15 -14.80 -8.91
CA ASN A 300 -18.90 -13.87 -7.82
C ASN A 300 -20.11 -12.97 -7.53
N VAL A 301 -20.13 -12.38 -6.33
CA VAL A 301 -21.15 -11.40 -5.97
C VAL A 301 -20.75 -10.03 -6.51
N MET A 302 -21.65 -9.44 -7.28
CA MET A 302 -21.52 -8.13 -7.89
C MET A 302 -22.45 -7.15 -7.20
N LYS A 303 -22.09 -5.86 -7.22
CA LYS A 303 -22.93 -4.78 -6.70
C LYS A 303 -23.58 -4.01 -7.85
N ASN A 304 -24.87 -3.73 -7.74
CA ASN A 304 -25.62 -2.88 -8.65
C ASN A 304 -25.49 -1.40 -8.24
N GLU A 305 -25.80 -0.50 -9.18
CA GLU A 305 -25.78 0.95 -8.96
C GLU A 305 -26.80 1.41 -7.90
N ASP A 306 -27.92 0.70 -7.78
CA ASP A 306 -28.96 0.95 -6.78
C ASP A 306 -28.57 0.47 -5.36
N GLY A 307 -27.39 -0.13 -5.21
CA GLY A 307 -26.89 -0.66 -3.94
C GLY A 307 -27.32 -2.09 -3.63
N SER A 308 -28.15 -2.71 -4.46
CA SER A 308 -28.44 -4.15 -4.40
C SER A 308 -27.24 -4.97 -4.90
N TYR A 309 -27.30 -6.28 -4.75
CA TYR A 309 -26.26 -7.21 -5.17
C TYR A 309 -26.83 -8.23 -6.16
N TYR A 310 -25.98 -8.86 -6.96
CA TYR A 310 -26.37 -10.00 -7.77
C TYR A 310 -25.25 -11.03 -7.89
N THR A 311 -25.62 -12.26 -8.21
CA THR A 311 -24.70 -13.35 -8.56
C THR A 311 -25.29 -14.16 -9.72
N TYR A 312 -24.44 -14.86 -10.44
CA TYR A 312 -24.85 -15.81 -11.47
C TYR A 312 -24.82 -17.24 -10.92
N ALA A 313 -25.83 -18.03 -11.26
CA ALA A 313 -25.90 -19.44 -10.88
C ALA A 313 -26.10 -20.30 -12.13
N ASN A 314 -25.15 -21.17 -12.41
CA ASN A 314 -25.17 -22.06 -13.56
C ASN A 314 -25.71 -23.42 -13.13
N ALA A 315 -26.89 -23.78 -13.62
CA ALA A 315 -27.57 -25.03 -13.28
C ALA A 315 -28.12 -25.71 -14.53
N VAL A 316 -28.18 -27.04 -14.53
CA VAL A 316 -28.82 -27.79 -15.62
C VAL A 316 -30.27 -28.02 -15.26
N LYS A 317 -31.18 -27.61 -16.14
CA LYS A 317 -32.59 -27.97 -16.09
C LYS A 317 -32.84 -29.18 -16.99
N PHE A 318 -33.37 -30.25 -16.42
CA PHE A 318 -33.97 -31.32 -17.19
C PHE A 318 -35.46 -31.08 -17.32
N PHE A 319 -35.98 -31.21 -18.54
CA PHE A 319 -37.39 -31.03 -18.82
C PHE A 319 -37.92 -32.21 -19.63
N SER A 320 -39.09 -32.74 -19.26
CA SER A 320 -39.79 -33.75 -20.05
C SER A 320 -41.32 -33.66 -19.94
N GLY A 321 -42.00 -33.42 -21.07
CA GLY A 321 -43.46 -33.25 -21.13
C GLY A 321 -44.05 -33.62 -22.48
N SER A 322 -45.38 -33.76 -22.56
CA SER A 322 -46.08 -34.00 -23.83
C SER A 322 -46.40 -32.68 -24.51
N TYR A 323 -45.59 -32.28 -25.49
CA TYR A 323 -45.76 -31.03 -26.21
C TYR A 323 -46.99 -31.08 -27.12
N LYS A 324 -47.92 -30.16 -26.90
CA LYS A 324 -49.22 -30.02 -27.58
C LYS A 324 -50.01 -31.33 -27.67
N GLY A 325 -49.86 -32.18 -26.66
CA GLY A 325 -50.57 -33.46 -26.54
C GLY A 325 -50.16 -34.54 -27.55
N LYS A 326 -49.02 -34.38 -28.25
CA LYS A 326 -48.57 -35.31 -29.29
C LYS A 326 -47.26 -36.01 -28.94
N GLU A 327 -46.15 -35.26 -28.99
CA GLU A 327 -44.80 -35.83 -28.85
C GLU A 327 -44.24 -35.60 -27.45
N VAL A 328 -43.43 -36.53 -26.97
CA VAL A 328 -42.68 -36.35 -25.72
C VAL A 328 -41.46 -35.51 -26.04
N PHE A 329 -41.47 -34.26 -25.59
CA PHE A 329 -40.29 -33.41 -25.58
C PHE A 329 -39.45 -33.74 -24.35
N ARG A 330 -38.14 -33.92 -24.53
CA ARG A 330 -37.20 -34.20 -23.44
C ARG A 330 -35.83 -33.65 -23.77
N GLU A 331 -35.31 -32.77 -22.92
CA GLU A 331 -34.02 -32.12 -23.15
C GLU A 331 -33.38 -31.64 -21.84
N ASN A 332 -32.05 -31.49 -21.87
CA ASN A 332 -31.26 -30.88 -20.80
C ASN A 332 -30.82 -29.49 -21.26
N PHE A 333 -31.18 -28.47 -20.50
CA PHE A 333 -30.79 -27.09 -20.75
C PHE A 333 -29.78 -26.65 -19.71
N PRO A 334 -28.54 -26.35 -20.09
CA PRO A 334 -27.63 -25.66 -19.20
C PRO A 334 -28.10 -24.20 -19.12
N LEU A 335 -28.55 -23.75 -17.95
CA LEU A 335 -29.14 -22.42 -17.77
C LEU A 335 -28.28 -21.56 -16.83
N ILE A 336 -28.24 -20.26 -17.09
CA ILE A 336 -27.63 -19.23 -16.26
C ILE A 336 -28.75 -18.40 -15.62
N PHE A 337 -28.82 -18.43 -14.30
CA PHE A 337 -29.74 -17.63 -13.51
C PHE A 337 -29.01 -16.41 -12.98
N LYS A 338 -29.45 -15.20 -13.36
CA LYS A 338 -28.99 -13.96 -12.70
C LYS A 338 -29.88 -13.72 -11.50
N VAL A 339 -29.33 -13.79 -10.29
CA VAL A 339 -30.08 -13.67 -9.04
C VAL A 339 -29.66 -12.40 -8.32
N SER A 340 -30.57 -11.45 -8.14
CA SER A 340 -30.33 -10.26 -7.31
C SER A 340 -30.83 -10.45 -5.89
N PHE A 341 -30.21 -9.76 -4.94
CA PHE A 341 -30.59 -9.77 -3.54
C PHE A 341 -30.11 -8.47 -2.85
N ASN A 342 -30.66 -8.19 -1.67
CA ASN A 342 -30.25 -7.08 -0.82
C ASN A 342 -29.36 -7.59 0.33
N ALA A 343 -28.33 -6.82 0.68
CA ALA A 343 -27.49 -7.11 1.83
C ALA A 343 -27.52 -5.96 2.84
N ALA A 344 -27.89 -6.27 4.08
CA ALA A 344 -27.86 -5.34 5.21
C ALA A 344 -27.09 -5.99 6.37
N GLY A 345 -25.80 -5.68 6.47
CA GLY A 345 -24.90 -6.36 7.41
C GLY A 345 -24.71 -7.83 7.02
N LYS A 346 -25.03 -8.76 7.92
CA LYS A 346 -24.95 -10.22 7.70
C LYS A 346 -26.27 -10.86 7.24
N THR A 347 -27.27 -10.04 6.92
CA THR A 347 -28.59 -10.49 6.51
C THR A 347 -28.76 -10.27 5.01
N PHE A 348 -29.12 -11.33 4.30
CA PHE A 348 -29.37 -11.33 2.85
C PHE A 348 -30.85 -11.60 2.60
N THR A 349 -31.50 -10.72 1.85
CA THR A 349 -32.96 -10.79 1.65
C THR A 349 -33.33 -10.50 0.20
N ASP A 350 -34.60 -10.77 -0.14
CA ASP A 350 -35.20 -10.41 -1.43
C ASP A 350 -34.47 -11.01 -2.65
N PHE A 351 -34.18 -12.31 -2.57
CA PHE A 351 -33.60 -13.05 -3.70
C PHE A 351 -34.61 -13.16 -4.85
N LYS A 352 -34.26 -12.59 -6.00
CA LYS A 352 -35.09 -12.54 -7.20
C LYS A 352 -34.30 -12.89 -8.46
N PHE A 353 -34.92 -13.58 -9.40
CA PHE A 353 -34.37 -13.79 -10.73
C PHE A 353 -34.57 -12.54 -11.60
N ASN A 354 -33.48 -12.08 -12.21
CA ASN A 354 -33.46 -10.93 -13.12
C ASN A 354 -33.27 -11.33 -14.58
N SER A 355 -32.84 -12.56 -14.83
CA SER A 355 -32.86 -13.19 -16.14
C SER A 355 -32.55 -14.68 -15.99
N ILE A 356 -33.05 -15.48 -16.93
CA ILE A 356 -32.64 -16.87 -17.11
C ILE A 356 -32.27 -17.04 -18.58
N ASP A 357 -31.03 -17.40 -18.86
CA ASP A 357 -30.56 -17.61 -20.24
C ASP A 357 -29.94 -19.00 -20.40
N ILE A 358 -29.73 -19.45 -21.64
CA ILE A 358 -28.93 -20.64 -21.90
C ILE A 358 -27.46 -20.33 -21.62
N SER A 359 -26.83 -21.16 -20.82
CA SER A 359 -25.38 -21.27 -20.77
C SER A 359 -24.96 -21.72 -22.15
N SER A 360 -24.31 -20.84 -22.93
CA SER A 360 -23.52 -21.29 -24.08
C SER A 360 -22.77 -22.56 -23.67
N GLN A 361 -22.89 -23.64 -24.45
CA GLN A 361 -22.37 -24.96 -24.08
C GLN A 361 -20.87 -24.93 -23.74
N ASP A 362 -20.17 -23.89 -24.17
CA ASP A 362 -18.86 -23.51 -23.70
C ASP A 362 -18.91 -22.14 -23.03
N PHE A 363 -18.37 -22.04 -21.81
CA PHE A 363 -18.21 -20.75 -21.12
C PHE A 363 -17.29 -19.78 -21.90
N TYR A 364 -16.50 -20.35 -22.82
CA TYR A 364 -15.60 -19.71 -23.77
C TYR A 364 -15.76 -20.41 -25.11
N GLU A 365 -16.41 -19.78 -26.09
CA GLU A 365 -16.34 -20.29 -27.46
C GLU A 365 -14.91 -20.11 -27.96
N SER A 366 -14.18 -21.21 -28.15
CA SER A 366 -12.93 -21.19 -28.89
C SER A 366 -13.25 -21.31 -30.38
N ALA A 367 -13.27 -20.18 -31.07
CA ALA A 367 -13.33 -20.16 -32.52
C ALA A 367 -11.90 -20.15 -33.09
N THR A 368 -11.69 -20.87 -34.18
CA THR A 368 -10.51 -20.66 -35.03
C THR A 368 -10.65 -19.28 -35.67
N GLY A 369 -9.82 -18.33 -35.24
CA GLY A 369 -9.80 -16.98 -35.79
C GLY A 369 -8.80 -16.84 -36.93
N ASP A 370 -9.21 -16.21 -38.03
CA ASP A 370 -8.32 -15.79 -39.13
C ASP A 370 -7.53 -14.50 -38.82
N GLY A 371 -7.65 -13.95 -37.62
CA GLY A 371 -6.99 -12.72 -37.19
C GLY A 371 -5.71 -13.00 -36.41
N ALA A 372 -4.55 -12.60 -36.95
CA ALA A 372 -3.31 -12.54 -36.19
C ALA A 372 -3.46 -11.48 -35.07
N GLU A 373 -3.68 -11.93 -33.84
CA GLU A 373 -3.79 -11.02 -32.71
C GLU A 373 -2.45 -10.32 -32.48
N ASN A 374 -2.48 -8.99 -32.36
CA ASN A 374 -1.27 -8.18 -32.22
C ASN A 374 -0.53 -8.57 -30.94
N LYS A 375 0.65 -9.17 -31.10
CA LYS A 375 1.49 -9.59 -29.98
C LYS A 375 2.00 -8.36 -29.22
N PRO A 376 1.98 -8.39 -27.87
CA PRO A 376 2.70 -7.41 -27.05
C PRO A 376 4.15 -7.22 -27.49
N GLU A 377 4.54 -5.99 -27.80
CA GLU A 377 5.93 -5.65 -28.18
C GLU A 377 6.63 -4.75 -27.14
N LEU A 378 5.88 -4.02 -26.32
CA LEU A 378 6.42 -3.01 -25.43
C LEU A 378 7.01 -3.66 -24.17
N VAL A 379 8.32 -3.58 -23.98
CA VAL A 379 8.97 -4.11 -22.77
C VAL A 379 8.55 -3.29 -21.55
N ILE A 380 8.04 -3.97 -20.53
CA ILE A 380 7.61 -3.32 -19.29
C ILE A 380 8.83 -2.74 -18.57
N LYS A 381 8.75 -1.46 -18.22
CA LYS A 381 9.70 -0.81 -17.30
C LYS A 381 8.96 -0.54 -16.00
N PRO A 382 9.10 -1.39 -14.97
CA PRO A 382 8.48 -1.16 -13.68
C PRO A 382 8.86 0.22 -13.12
N VAL A 383 7.97 0.82 -12.33
CA VAL A 383 8.32 2.06 -11.64
C VAL A 383 9.49 1.77 -10.69
N THR A 384 10.56 2.53 -10.83
CA THR A 384 11.78 2.46 -10.02
C THR A 384 11.88 3.69 -9.10
N ARG A 385 12.65 3.62 -8.00
CA ARG A 385 13.01 4.84 -7.24
C ARG A 385 14.16 5.62 -7.89
N LYS A 386 14.85 5.04 -8.86
CA LYS A 386 15.96 5.70 -9.59
C LYS A 386 15.57 7.07 -10.13
N GLY A 387 16.48 8.02 -10.02
CA GLY A 387 16.32 9.40 -10.50
C GLY A 387 16.20 10.43 -9.39
N LEU A 388 15.72 11.62 -9.76
CA LEU A 388 15.68 12.80 -8.91
C LEU A 388 14.38 12.88 -8.10
N TRP A 389 14.52 13.14 -6.80
CA TRP A 389 13.43 13.36 -5.86
C TRP A 389 13.59 14.72 -5.20
N LEU A 390 12.50 15.46 -5.08
CA LEU A 390 12.41 16.64 -4.23
C LEU A 390 11.89 16.25 -2.85
N MET A 391 12.40 16.90 -1.82
CA MET A 391 12.07 16.56 -0.45
C MET A 391 11.90 17.79 0.43
N PHE A 392 10.91 17.71 1.32
CA PHE A 392 10.70 18.63 2.42
C PHE A 392 10.98 17.88 3.72
N THR A 393 11.73 18.50 4.63
CA THR A 393 12.18 17.86 5.87
C THR A 393 11.87 18.75 7.05
N GLY A 394 11.37 18.17 8.12
CA GLY A 394 11.19 18.84 9.39
C GLY A 394 11.52 17.92 10.55
N GLY A 395 11.92 18.48 11.66
CA GLY A 395 12.40 17.72 12.79
C GLY A 395 12.40 18.55 14.06
N PHE A 396 12.29 17.83 15.17
CA PHE A 396 12.25 18.39 16.51
C PHE A 396 12.96 17.45 17.46
N GLY A 397 13.78 17.99 18.35
CA GLY A 397 14.60 17.16 19.22
C GLY A 397 15.23 17.92 20.36
N GLN A 398 15.79 17.17 21.29
CA GLN A 398 16.65 17.70 22.33
C GLN A 398 17.99 18.11 21.74
N THR A 399 18.47 19.27 22.16
CA THR A 399 19.73 19.86 21.74
C THR A 399 20.60 20.09 22.96
N GLN A 400 21.88 19.80 22.81
CA GLN A 400 22.89 20.04 23.83
C GLN A 400 24.05 20.78 23.21
N ILE A 401 24.43 21.89 23.82
CA ILE A 401 25.64 22.63 23.45
C ILE A 401 26.66 22.25 24.53
N ASN A 402 27.59 21.37 24.19
CA ASN A 402 28.56 20.86 25.15
C ASN A 402 29.86 21.66 25.02
N SER A 403 30.12 22.55 25.98
CA SER A 403 31.43 23.19 26.15
C SER A 403 32.25 22.34 27.11
N ALA A 404 33.40 21.85 26.64
CA ALA A 404 34.33 21.12 27.49
C ALA A 404 35.04 22.04 28.51
N ASP A 405 35.12 23.35 28.26
CA ASP A 405 35.66 24.33 29.23
C ASP A 405 34.89 24.31 30.55
N ILE A 406 33.59 24.08 30.45
CA ILE A 406 32.64 24.06 31.55
C ILE A 406 32.57 22.67 32.22
N ASN A 407 32.92 21.60 31.49
CA ASN A 407 32.84 20.20 31.92
C ASN A 407 34.20 19.56 32.29
N SER A 408 35.31 20.29 32.12
CA SER A 408 36.67 19.79 32.33
C SER A 408 36.97 19.62 33.83
N MET A 409 36.71 18.41 34.35
CA MET A 409 37.23 17.93 35.65
C MET A 409 38.72 17.55 35.60
N ALA A 410 39.46 17.94 34.54
CA ALA A 410 40.84 17.49 34.33
C ALA A 410 41.88 18.25 35.18
N SER A 411 41.48 19.29 35.93
CA SER A 411 42.33 19.87 36.97
C SER A 411 41.95 19.27 38.32
N ALA A 412 42.91 18.71 39.05
CA ALA A 412 42.73 18.26 40.44
C ALA A 412 42.41 19.42 41.44
N ARG A 413 42.06 20.62 40.95
CA ARG A 413 41.94 21.87 41.70
C ARG A 413 40.57 22.56 41.62
N THR A 414 39.66 22.21 40.71
CA THR A 414 38.37 22.91 40.51
C THR A 414 37.16 22.05 40.92
N PRO A 415 36.56 22.24 42.12
CA PRO A 415 35.46 21.41 42.64
C PRO A 415 34.04 21.88 42.22
N TYR A 416 33.89 22.52 41.06
CA TYR A 416 32.61 23.08 40.61
C TYR A 416 32.31 22.65 39.17
N SER A 417 31.02 22.44 38.88
CA SER A 417 30.50 22.10 37.56
C SER A 417 29.26 22.94 37.30
N TRP A 418 29.11 23.44 36.08
CA TRP A 418 27.84 24.02 35.67
C TRP A 418 26.85 22.90 35.37
N ASP A 419 25.59 23.11 35.72
CA ASP A 419 24.50 22.27 35.25
C ASP A 419 24.15 22.66 33.81
N VAL A 420 24.34 21.72 32.88
CA VAL A 420 24.02 21.91 31.46
C VAL A 420 22.77 21.11 31.12
N THR A 421 21.62 21.79 31.10
CA THR A 421 20.34 21.16 30.78
C THR A 421 20.03 21.29 29.27
N PRO A 422 19.85 20.17 28.55
CA PRO A 422 19.41 20.18 27.16
C PRO A 422 18.06 20.90 27.01
N LYS A 423 17.92 21.68 25.94
CA LYS A 423 16.64 22.28 25.55
C LYS A 423 16.20 21.70 24.21
N TYR A 424 15.20 22.29 23.57
CA TYR A 424 14.67 21.79 22.31
C TYR A 424 15.12 22.64 21.12
N GLY A 425 15.29 21.98 19.99
CA GLY A 425 15.62 22.57 18.71
C GLY A 425 14.63 22.15 17.64
N LEU A 426 14.58 22.95 16.58
CA LEU A 426 13.78 22.70 15.38
C LEU A 426 14.70 22.65 14.17
N ASN A 427 14.40 21.74 13.24
CA ASN A 427 14.96 21.79 11.90
C ASN A 427 13.84 21.82 10.85
N ALA A 428 14.08 22.55 9.77
CA ALA A 428 13.20 22.61 8.62
C ALA A 428 14.03 22.83 7.36
N GLY A 429 13.73 22.14 6.27
CA GLY A 429 14.56 22.22 5.07
C GLY A 429 13.91 21.69 3.81
N VAL A 430 14.56 22.02 2.70
CA VAL A 430 14.25 21.52 1.36
C VAL A 430 15.50 20.87 0.80
N GLY A 431 15.33 19.78 0.06
CA GLY A 431 16.46 19.06 -0.51
C GLY A 431 16.10 18.29 -1.76
N ALA A 432 17.14 17.78 -2.40
CA ALA A 432 17.05 16.89 -3.53
C ALA A 432 17.81 15.60 -3.23
N THR A 433 17.23 14.47 -3.61
CA THR A 433 17.86 13.16 -3.54
C THR A 433 17.98 12.59 -4.95
N TYR A 434 19.17 12.16 -5.33
CA TYR A 434 19.38 11.40 -6.55
C TYR A 434 19.62 9.94 -6.20
N ASN A 435 18.67 9.07 -6.56
CA ASN A 435 18.78 7.63 -6.33
C ASN A 435 19.43 6.95 -7.54
N PHE A 436 20.58 6.31 -7.32
CA PHE A 436 21.31 5.54 -8.34
C PHE A 436 20.67 4.17 -8.57
N THR A 437 20.12 3.59 -7.49
CA THR A 437 19.39 2.32 -7.50
C THR A 437 18.02 2.49 -6.85
N ASP A 438 17.24 1.41 -6.74
CA ASP A 438 15.98 1.46 -5.99
C ASP A 438 16.20 1.60 -4.48
N ASN A 439 17.44 1.43 -4.02
CA ASN A 439 17.79 1.37 -2.61
C ASN A 439 18.82 2.41 -2.19
N ILE A 440 19.69 2.90 -3.07
CA ILE A 440 20.81 3.79 -2.70
C ILE A 440 20.70 5.11 -3.45
N GLY A 441 20.88 6.20 -2.71
CA GLY A 441 20.96 7.55 -3.26
C GLY A 441 21.89 8.46 -2.48
N VAL A 442 22.05 9.67 -3.02
CA VAL A 442 22.71 10.79 -2.36
C VAL A 442 21.74 11.95 -2.24
N ARG A 443 21.77 12.63 -1.11
CA ARG A 443 20.90 13.75 -0.77
C ARG A 443 21.74 14.97 -0.45
N SER A 444 21.29 16.11 -0.97
CA SER A 444 21.79 17.44 -0.62
C SER A 444 20.64 18.44 -0.49
N GLY A 445 20.84 19.54 0.24
CA GLY A 445 19.78 20.53 0.40
C GLY A 445 20.17 21.77 1.20
N LEU A 446 19.14 22.44 1.72
CA LEU A 446 19.23 23.59 2.60
C LEU A 446 18.31 23.35 3.81
N GLU A 447 18.86 23.48 5.00
CA GLU A 447 18.14 23.33 6.26
C GLU A 447 18.38 24.56 7.15
N PHE A 448 17.33 25.04 7.80
CA PHE A 448 17.41 25.96 8.92
C PHE A 448 17.32 25.14 10.21
N ASN A 449 18.32 25.31 11.08
CA ASN A 449 18.41 24.57 12.35
C ASN A 449 18.49 25.54 13.52
N THR A 450 17.76 25.27 14.59
CA THR A 450 17.87 25.97 15.87
C THR A 450 18.33 25.02 16.97
N PHE A 451 19.23 25.49 17.82
CA PHE A 451 19.75 24.76 18.97
C PHE A 451 19.66 25.63 20.21
N SER A 452 19.36 25.02 21.35
CA SER A 452 19.37 25.73 22.62
C SER A 452 19.89 24.86 23.77
N SER A 453 20.48 25.50 24.77
CA SER A 453 20.95 24.85 26.00
C SER A 453 20.85 25.85 27.15
N ASN A 454 20.53 25.37 28.35
CA ASN A 454 20.64 26.15 29.57
C ASN A 454 21.92 25.79 30.31
N TYR A 455 22.57 26.78 30.88
CA TYR A 455 23.74 26.64 31.74
C TYR A 455 23.43 27.30 33.07
N ALA A 456 23.55 26.56 34.16
CA ALA A 456 23.32 27.09 35.50
C ALA A 456 24.55 26.90 36.38
N LEU A 457 24.90 27.93 37.15
CA LEU A 457 25.98 27.90 38.13
C LEU A 457 25.40 28.22 39.51
N PHE A 458 25.21 27.17 40.30
CA PHE A 458 24.76 27.24 41.69
C PHE A 458 25.90 26.85 42.61
N THR A 459 26.48 27.83 43.32
CA THR A 459 27.58 27.59 44.25
C THR A 459 27.40 28.44 45.49
N ASP A 460 27.35 27.80 46.66
CA ASP A 460 27.32 28.48 47.96
C ASP A 460 28.74 28.54 48.54
N ASN A 461 29.31 29.74 48.61
CA ASN A 461 30.60 30.02 49.25
C ASN A 461 31.76 29.12 48.76
N LEU A 462 31.90 28.98 47.44
CA LEU A 462 32.93 28.15 46.85
C LEU A 462 34.30 28.82 46.98
N ARG A 463 35.19 28.21 47.75
CA ARG A 463 36.53 28.75 48.06
C ARG A 463 37.63 28.17 47.17
N ASN A 464 38.48 29.03 46.62
CA ASN A 464 39.70 28.64 45.93
C ASN A 464 40.74 28.07 46.92
N LYS A 465 41.51 27.07 46.49
CA LYS A 465 42.60 26.46 47.29
C LYS A 465 43.91 27.23 47.18
N ASP A 466 44.07 28.03 46.13
CA ASP A 466 45.26 28.83 45.89
C ASP A 466 45.12 30.24 46.49
N LEU A 467 46.21 30.74 47.06
CA LEU A 467 46.31 32.09 47.60
C LEU A 467 46.30 33.12 46.46
N SER A 468 45.59 34.23 46.67
CA SER A 468 45.63 35.42 45.83
C SER A 468 46.12 36.62 46.65
N TYR A 469 46.51 37.70 45.99
CA TYR A 469 46.98 38.93 46.65
C TYR A 469 46.10 40.10 46.22
N ASP A 470 45.72 40.92 47.19
CA ASP A 470 44.93 42.13 46.96
C ASP A 470 45.83 43.28 46.43
N ILE A 471 45.26 44.48 46.27
CA ILE A 471 46.03 45.65 45.81
C ILE A 471 47.12 46.12 46.78
N ASN A 472 47.03 45.74 48.06
CA ASN A 472 47.99 46.04 49.11
C ASN A 472 49.02 44.92 49.31
N ASN A 473 48.92 43.86 48.49
CA ASN A 473 49.73 42.64 48.57
C ASN A 473 49.43 41.78 49.82
N ASP A 474 48.21 41.88 50.35
CA ASP A 474 47.72 41.05 51.45
C ASP A 474 47.15 39.73 50.90
N PRO A 475 47.52 38.58 51.49
CA PRO A 475 47.10 37.27 51.01
C PRO A 475 45.64 36.95 51.37
N PHE A 476 44.85 36.48 50.41
CA PHE A 476 43.48 36.02 50.64
C PHE A 476 43.10 34.81 49.78
N TYR A 477 42.08 34.07 50.20
CA TYR A 477 41.44 33.03 49.40
C TYR A 477 40.19 33.56 48.72
N LYS A 478 40.10 33.40 47.39
CA LYS A 478 38.92 33.78 46.60
C LYS A 478 37.71 32.93 46.99
N ILE A 479 36.56 33.56 47.13
CA ILE A 479 35.25 32.93 47.36
C ILE A 479 34.30 33.39 46.25
N VAL A 480 33.54 32.46 45.68
CA VAL A 480 32.48 32.72 44.69
C VAL A 480 31.16 32.22 45.26
N ASP A 481 30.15 33.09 45.25
CA ASP A 481 28.76 32.76 45.49
C ASP A 481 27.95 33.09 44.24
N SER A 482 27.18 32.13 43.74
CA SER A 482 26.50 32.25 42.44
C SER A 482 25.18 31.51 42.44
N ASP A 483 24.18 32.20 41.91
CA ASP A 483 22.86 31.69 41.56
C ASP A 483 22.51 32.27 40.18
N MET A 484 23.17 31.73 39.14
CA MET A 484 23.09 32.25 37.77
C MET A 484 22.55 31.19 36.81
N ASP A 485 21.66 31.62 35.94
CA ASP A 485 21.14 30.87 34.79
C ASP A 485 21.50 31.58 33.48
N SER A 486 21.85 30.82 32.46
CA SER A 486 22.17 31.32 31.12
C SER A 486 21.57 30.46 30.01
N LEU A 487 20.66 31.03 29.23
CA LEU A 487 20.05 30.39 28.07
C LEU A 487 20.80 30.79 26.80
N VAL A 488 21.44 29.82 26.16
CA VAL A 488 22.10 30.01 24.87
C VAL A 488 21.19 29.50 23.75
N LYS A 489 21.02 30.31 22.70
CA LYS A 489 20.27 29.96 21.48
C LYS A 489 21.15 30.19 20.27
N MET A 490 21.27 29.19 19.41
CA MET A 490 22.04 29.23 18.17
C MET A 490 21.13 28.89 16.99
N SER A 491 21.33 29.55 15.86
CA SER A 491 20.64 29.24 14.61
C SER A 491 21.63 29.14 13.45
N PHE A 492 21.39 28.18 12.56
CA PHE A 492 22.29 27.86 11.45
C PHE A 492 21.53 27.69 10.14
N LEU A 493 22.18 28.11 9.05
CA LEU A 493 21.90 27.63 7.71
C LEU A 493 22.81 26.44 7.43
N THR A 494 22.24 25.30 7.08
CA THR A 494 22.96 24.04 6.97
C THR A 494 22.79 23.40 5.61
N PHE A 495 23.90 22.90 5.07
CA PHE A 495 23.99 22.12 3.85
C PHE A 495 24.26 20.65 4.23
N PRO A 496 23.24 19.78 4.24
CA PRO A 496 23.43 18.36 4.48
C PRO A 496 23.98 17.67 3.22
N PHE A 497 24.96 16.79 3.38
CA PHE A 497 25.46 15.89 2.33
C PHE A 497 25.38 14.45 2.85
N MET A 498 24.44 13.69 2.30
CA MET A 498 23.96 12.45 2.90
C MET A 498 23.96 11.32 1.87
N VAL A 499 24.34 10.12 2.30
CA VAL A 499 24.01 8.88 1.59
C VAL A 499 22.73 8.34 2.22
N ASN A 500 21.75 7.98 1.39
CA ASN A 500 20.50 7.36 1.85
C ASN A 500 20.38 5.93 1.33
N TYR A 501 19.90 5.06 2.20
CA TYR A 501 19.45 3.71 1.90
C TYR A 501 17.95 3.59 2.16
N THR A 502 17.22 2.91 1.28
CA THR A 502 15.79 2.62 1.47
C THR A 502 15.50 1.18 1.08
N SER A 503 14.92 0.40 1.99
CA SER A 503 14.50 -0.98 1.73
C SER A 503 13.11 -1.04 1.08
N GLY A 504 12.72 -2.25 0.67
CA GLY A 504 11.44 -2.49 0.00
C GLY A 504 11.42 -2.06 -1.47
N LYS A 505 10.33 -2.41 -2.16
CA LYS A 505 10.07 -2.02 -3.57
C LYS A 505 9.26 -0.71 -3.64
N PRO A 506 9.28 0.02 -4.76
CA PRO A 506 8.41 1.17 -5.00
C PRO A 506 6.93 0.88 -4.67
N GLY A 507 6.31 1.80 -3.92
CA GLY A 507 4.92 1.67 -3.45
C GLY A 507 4.70 0.64 -2.33
N LYS A 508 5.75 0.06 -1.74
CA LYS A 508 5.65 -0.81 -0.56
C LYS A 508 6.29 -0.15 0.66
N LEU A 509 5.75 -0.44 1.84
CA LEU A 509 6.34 -0.06 3.12
C LEU A 509 7.79 -0.57 3.18
N GLY A 510 8.69 0.26 3.71
CA GLY A 510 10.08 -0.10 3.89
C GLY A 510 10.70 0.61 5.08
N PHE A 511 12.00 0.42 5.24
CA PHE A 511 12.83 1.14 6.19
C PHE A 511 13.77 2.06 5.43
N TYR A 512 14.21 3.14 6.05
CA TYR A 512 15.27 3.98 5.50
C TYR A 512 16.39 4.17 6.52
N GLY A 513 17.57 4.44 6.01
CA GLY A 513 18.72 4.90 6.78
C GLY A 513 19.44 5.98 5.99
N GLU A 514 19.92 7.01 6.67
CA GLU A 514 20.76 8.05 6.08
C GLU A 514 21.90 8.39 7.01
N ALA A 515 23.07 8.61 6.42
CA ALA A 515 24.29 8.99 7.13
C ALA A 515 25.10 9.98 6.29
N GLY A 516 25.78 10.92 6.94
CA GLY A 516 26.55 11.92 6.24
C GLY A 516 27.02 13.07 7.11
N VAL A 517 27.32 14.19 6.44
CA VAL A 517 27.92 15.38 7.06
C VAL A 517 26.99 16.58 6.84
N LYS A 518 26.84 17.40 7.87
CA LYS A 518 26.17 18.69 7.83
C LYS A 518 27.22 19.80 7.91
N VAL A 519 27.21 20.70 6.93
CA VAL A 519 28.02 21.93 6.93
C VAL A 519 27.12 23.09 7.32
N SER A 520 27.39 23.73 8.44
CA SER A 520 26.52 24.72 9.06
C SER A 520 27.21 26.08 9.17
N ILE A 521 26.53 27.12 8.70
CA ILE A 521 26.94 28.52 8.79
C ILE A 521 26.05 29.19 9.86
N PRO A 522 26.63 29.78 10.92
CA PRO A 522 25.85 30.45 11.95
C PRO A 522 25.13 31.67 11.37
N LEU A 523 23.88 31.87 11.76
CA LEU A 523 23.06 33.02 11.35
C LEU A 523 22.91 34.00 12.51
N ASN A 524 22.43 33.51 13.64
CA ASN A 524 22.23 34.28 14.86
C ASN A 524 22.55 33.41 16.06
N THR A 525 23.29 33.96 17.03
CA THR A 525 23.55 33.33 18.31
C THR A 525 23.45 34.35 19.42
N THR A 526 22.62 34.06 20.41
CA THR A 526 22.36 34.95 21.55
C THR A 526 22.52 34.17 22.84
N TYR A 527 22.99 34.82 23.89
CA TYR A 527 22.81 34.35 25.27
C TYR A 527 21.90 35.29 26.05
N ASN A 528 21.24 34.77 27.06
CA ASN A 528 20.54 35.55 28.08
C ASN A 528 20.95 34.99 29.44
N ALA A 529 21.70 35.77 30.21
CA ALA A 529 22.20 35.42 31.52
C ALA A 529 21.47 36.25 32.60
N SER A 530 20.98 35.59 33.64
CA SER A 530 20.30 36.23 34.75
C SER A 530 20.62 35.59 36.08
N GLY A 531 20.58 36.36 37.17
CA GLY A 531 20.73 35.83 38.52
C GLY A 531 21.50 36.72 39.48
N ASN A 532 22.17 36.10 40.44
CA ASN A 532 23.04 36.74 41.42
C ASN A 532 24.45 36.18 41.31
N TYR A 533 25.46 37.04 41.44
CA TYR A 533 26.86 36.67 41.41
C TYR A 533 27.67 37.57 42.35
N GLU A 534 28.32 36.98 43.33
CA GLU A 534 29.15 37.67 44.32
C GLU A 534 30.51 37.00 44.45
N THR A 535 31.55 37.81 44.55
CA THR A 535 32.92 37.37 44.80
C THR A 535 33.45 38.07 46.05
N SER A 536 34.02 37.29 46.94
CA SER A 536 34.57 37.75 48.23
C SER A 536 35.92 37.13 48.52
N GLY A 537 36.62 37.64 49.53
CA GLY A 537 37.97 37.20 49.89
C GLY A 537 38.08 36.85 51.35
N TYR A 538 38.55 35.64 51.67
CA TYR A 538 38.85 35.23 53.04
C TYR A 538 40.31 35.51 53.38
N TYR A 539 40.55 36.42 54.32
CA TYR A 539 41.87 36.83 54.80
C TYR A 539 42.22 35.99 56.04
N PRO A 540 43.19 35.07 55.94
CA PRO A 540 43.49 34.13 57.04
C PRO A 540 44.15 34.80 58.25
N GLU A 541 44.85 35.93 58.06
CA GLU A 541 45.51 36.66 59.15
C GLU A 541 44.49 37.33 60.10
N ASP A 542 43.44 37.91 59.53
CA ASP A 542 42.37 38.59 60.30
C ASP A 542 41.15 37.70 60.56
N GLY A 543 41.09 36.53 59.92
CA GLY A 543 39.93 35.64 59.95
C GLY A 543 38.66 36.24 59.34
N SER A 544 38.78 37.27 58.50
CA SER A 544 37.66 38.05 57.96
C SER A 544 37.32 37.70 56.51
N ILE A 545 36.05 37.91 56.12
CA ILE A 545 35.62 37.89 54.71
C ILE A 545 35.39 39.33 54.29
N GLN A 546 36.06 39.76 53.21
CA GLN A 546 35.94 41.10 52.66
C GLN A 546 35.29 41.04 51.27
N THR A 547 34.47 42.04 50.97
CA THR A 547 33.75 42.22 49.68
C THR A 547 34.03 43.59 49.06
N ALA A 548 34.92 44.37 49.67
CA ALA A 548 35.22 45.75 49.33
C ALA A 548 35.83 45.85 47.91
N PRO A 549 35.15 46.45 46.91
CA PRO A 549 35.64 46.52 45.53
C PRO A 549 36.99 47.24 45.40
N GLU A 550 37.30 48.17 46.30
CA GLU A 550 38.59 48.86 46.36
C GLU A 550 39.78 47.93 46.57
N LEU A 551 39.56 46.72 47.10
CA LEU A 551 40.60 45.70 47.30
C LEU A 551 40.86 44.84 46.04
N GLY A 552 40.17 45.11 44.92
CA GLY A 552 40.46 44.51 43.61
C GLY A 552 39.39 43.56 43.08
N TRP A 553 39.67 42.24 43.05
CA TRP A 553 38.90 41.18 42.36
C TRP A 553 37.43 40.99 42.83
N PHE A 554 36.90 41.85 43.69
CA PHE A 554 35.58 41.71 44.32
C PHE A 554 34.48 42.40 43.51
N TYR A 555 33.47 41.62 43.15
CA TYR A 555 32.31 41.99 42.35
C TYR A 555 31.04 41.51 43.03
N LYS A 556 30.00 42.34 42.98
CA LYS A 556 28.66 41.98 43.41
C LYS A 556 27.64 42.41 42.37
N ARG A 557 26.92 41.45 41.79
CA ARG A 557 25.82 41.66 40.85
C ARG A 557 24.57 40.98 41.40
N GLU A 558 23.54 41.77 41.70
CA GLU A 558 22.27 41.27 42.17
C GLU A 558 21.19 41.46 41.10
N ASN A 559 20.36 40.44 40.89
CA ASN A 559 19.22 40.44 39.97
C ASN A 559 19.57 40.94 38.55
N PHE A 560 20.76 40.59 38.04
CA PHE A 560 21.12 40.98 36.68
C PHE A 560 20.31 40.16 35.66
N ASN A 561 20.09 40.74 34.49
CA ASN A 561 19.43 40.12 33.34
C ASN A 561 20.01 40.77 32.08
N GLU A 562 21.02 40.13 31.53
CA GLU A 562 21.83 40.64 30.42
C GLU A 562 21.67 39.70 29.23
N SER A 563 21.52 40.26 28.04
CA SER A 563 21.48 39.50 26.79
C SER A 563 22.38 40.14 25.76
N ASP A 564 23.20 39.32 25.09
CA ASP A 564 24.09 39.79 24.03
C ASP A 564 24.30 38.70 22.98
N ASP A 565 24.90 39.09 21.86
CA ASP A 565 25.23 38.23 20.73
C ASP A 565 26.56 37.50 20.96
N VAL A 566 26.63 36.23 20.57
CA VAL A 566 27.88 35.45 20.59
C VAL A 566 28.42 35.32 19.17
N THR A 567 29.68 35.70 18.99
CA THR A 567 30.36 35.47 17.71
C THR A 567 30.85 34.02 17.61
N LEU A 568 30.23 33.25 16.73
CA LEU A 568 30.64 31.87 16.43
C LEU A 568 31.61 31.79 15.25
N ARG A 569 32.28 30.64 15.13
CA ARG A 569 33.13 30.33 13.96
C ARG A 569 32.26 30.22 12.70
N GLY A 570 32.76 30.76 11.59
CA GLY A 570 31.97 30.91 10.36
C GLY A 570 31.51 29.61 9.68
N VAL A 571 32.20 28.48 9.89
CA VAL A 571 31.82 27.18 9.31
C VAL A 571 31.95 26.09 10.37
N ASN A 572 30.89 25.31 10.53
CA ASN A 572 30.79 24.23 11.50
C ASN A 572 30.44 22.91 10.81
N LEU A 573 31.07 21.81 11.23
CA LEU A 573 30.82 20.48 10.70
C LEU A 573 30.19 19.58 11.76
N GLY A 574 29.22 18.79 11.36
CA GLY A 574 28.62 17.74 12.18
C GLY A 574 28.40 16.46 11.40
N MET A 575 28.55 15.32 12.07
CA MET A 575 28.06 14.05 11.55
C MET A 575 26.58 13.91 11.84
N TYR A 576 25.86 13.30 10.92
CA TYR A 576 24.43 13.09 11.04
C TYR A 576 24.05 11.66 10.69
N PHE A 577 23.10 11.12 11.45
CA PHE A 577 22.49 9.81 11.23
C PHE A 577 20.98 9.89 11.43
N SER A 578 20.21 9.23 10.58
CA SER A 578 18.78 8.97 10.82
C SER A 578 18.40 7.61 10.25
N ALA A 579 17.49 6.93 10.93
CA ALA A 579 16.93 5.68 10.45
C ALA A 579 15.47 5.58 10.89
N GLY A 580 14.63 4.91 10.09
CA GLY A 580 13.21 4.81 10.40
C GLY A 580 12.40 4.12 9.33
N VAL A 581 11.12 4.47 9.24
CA VAL A 581 10.14 3.84 8.35
C VAL A 581 9.90 4.74 7.12
N ASN A 582 9.87 4.12 5.94
CA ASN A 582 9.47 4.71 4.66
C ASN A 582 8.04 4.27 4.34
N ILE A 583 7.10 5.20 4.41
CA ILE A 583 5.68 4.98 4.15
C ILE A 583 5.36 5.51 2.75
N PRO A 584 5.09 4.66 1.75
CA PRO A 584 4.68 5.12 0.44
C PRO A 584 3.27 5.71 0.51
N ILE A 585 3.09 6.92 -0.02
CA ILE A 585 1.74 7.44 -0.33
C ILE A 585 1.33 6.96 -1.72
N GLY A 586 2.31 6.76 -2.61
CA GLY A 586 2.12 6.17 -3.92
C GLY A 586 3.44 5.65 -4.49
N TYR A 587 3.49 5.46 -5.80
CA TYR A 587 4.70 5.01 -6.48
C TYR A 587 5.79 6.10 -6.61
N TYR A 588 5.37 7.36 -6.59
CA TYR A 588 6.23 8.53 -6.79
C TYR A 588 6.33 9.42 -5.54
N SER A 589 5.74 9.01 -4.40
CA SER A 589 5.74 9.80 -3.18
C SER A 589 5.84 8.93 -1.94
N ASN A 590 6.60 9.40 -0.95
CA ASN A 590 6.73 8.73 0.34
C ASN A 590 6.91 9.74 1.48
N ILE A 591 6.60 9.27 2.68
CA ILE A 591 6.91 9.92 3.94
C ILE A 591 7.96 9.06 4.67
N ASN A 592 9.03 9.69 5.16
CA ASN A 592 9.98 9.04 6.04
C ASN A 592 9.84 9.60 7.45
N ILE A 593 9.76 8.71 8.45
CA ILE A 593 9.68 9.08 9.86
C ILE A 593 10.68 8.24 10.64
N GLY A 594 11.50 8.88 11.47
CA GLY A 594 12.46 8.17 12.30
C GLY A 594 13.26 9.06 13.24
N PRO A 595 13.93 8.47 14.24
CA PRO A 595 14.90 9.18 15.04
C PRO A 595 16.03 9.78 14.20
N GLU A 596 16.60 10.87 14.69
CA GLU A 596 17.80 11.49 14.15
C GLU A 596 18.81 11.80 15.26
N VAL A 597 20.09 11.74 14.89
CA VAL A 597 21.22 12.08 15.75
C VAL A 597 22.18 12.95 14.97
N MET A 598 22.60 14.07 15.58
CA MET A 598 23.67 14.91 15.07
C MET A 598 24.76 15.04 16.13
N ILE A 599 26.02 14.87 15.71
CA ILE A 599 27.20 14.98 16.57
C ILE A 599 28.13 16.04 15.96
N GLY A 600 28.39 17.11 16.71
CA GLY A 600 29.29 18.18 16.29
C GLY A 600 30.74 17.70 16.22
N LEU A 601 31.42 17.98 15.11
CA LEU A 601 32.83 17.62 14.90
C LEU A 601 33.78 18.78 15.17
N THR A 602 33.40 19.99 14.75
CA THR A 602 34.21 21.20 14.92
C THR A 602 33.85 21.94 16.19
N ASP A 603 34.83 22.67 16.71
CA ASP A 603 34.57 23.70 17.72
C ASP A 603 33.82 24.88 17.09
N VAL A 604 32.70 25.24 17.73
CA VAL A 604 31.83 26.34 17.28
C VAL A 604 32.28 27.71 17.77
N MET A 605 33.17 27.77 18.76
CA MET A 605 33.67 29.03 19.32
C MET A 605 34.69 29.69 18.40
N ASN A 606 34.67 31.02 18.37
CA ASN A 606 35.53 31.82 17.49
C ASN A 606 36.77 32.35 18.22
N HIS A 607 37.97 31.98 17.77
CA HIS A 607 39.25 32.55 18.21
C HIS A 607 39.50 32.56 19.74
N VAL A 608 39.05 31.53 20.45
CA VAL A 608 39.33 31.37 21.89
C VAL A 608 40.52 30.42 22.04
N ASN A 609 41.69 30.94 22.40
CA ASN A 609 42.87 30.12 22.70
C ASN A 609 42.88 29.70 24.17
N ASN A 610 42.41 30.58 25.05
CA ASN A 610 42.37 30.37 26.48
C ASN A 610 40.98 30.78 27.02
N TYR A 611 40.51 30.10 28.05
CA TYR A 611 39.34 30.52 28.83
C TYR A 611 39.76 30.88 30.25
N ARG A 612 38.93 31.70 30.91
CA ARG A 612 39.08 32.04 32.32
C ARG A 612 38.00 31.34 33.12
N ASP A 613 38.40 30.74 34.22
CA ASP A 613 37.49 30.06 35.13
C ASP A 613 36.83 31.05 36.09
N ILE A 614 35.95 30.58 36.98
CA ILE A 614 35.21 31.48 37.90
C ILE A 614 36.11 32.18 38.93
N PHE A 615 37.35 31.72 39.11
CA PHE A 615 38.37 32.33 39.95
C PHE A 615 39.37 33.16 39.15
N ASP A 616 39.10 33.40 37.86
CA ASP A 616 39.94 34.15 36.93
C ASP A 616 41.28 33.46 36.58
N ASN A 617 41.39 32.14 36.80
CA ASN A 617 42.54 31.34 36.36
C ASN A 617 42.44 31.09 34.85
N ILE A 618 43.56 31.19 34.15
CA ILE A 618 43.63 31.01 32.70
C ILE A 618 43.94 29.55 32.37
N TYR A 619 43.13 28.93 31.51
CA TYR A 619 43.31 27.58 31.00
C TYR A 619 43.26 27.55 29.47
N GLU A 620 43.80 26.50 28.86
CA GLU A 620 43.67 26.27 27.42
C GLU A 620 42.24 25.89 27.05
N HIS A 621 41.72 26.55 26.01
CA HIS A 621 40.39 26.33 25.47
C HIS A 621 40.16 24.89 25.01
N GLN A 622 38.99 24.35 25.32
CA GLN A 622 38.50 23.05 24.93
C GLN A 622 37.29 23.17 24.00
N PRO A 623 37.15 22.29 22.98
CA PRO A 623 36.12 22.43 21.95
C PRO A 623 34.69 22.50 22.51
N THR A 624 33.90 23.43 21.98
CA THR A 624 32.43 23.46 22.17
C THR A 624 31.74 22.79 20.98
N LYS A 625 30.95 21.75 21.25
CA LYS A 625 30.29 20.93 20.23
C LYS A 625 28.78 20.93 20.42
N ILE A 626 28.05 20.90 19.30
CA ILE A 626 26.59 20.85 19.30
C ILE A 626 26.14 19.43 18.99
N ASN A 627 25.31 18.87 19.86
CA ASN A 627 24.67 17.57 19.67
C ASN A 627 23.15 17.74 19.59
N ASN A 628 22.50 16.87 18.83
CA ASN A 628 21.04 16.80 18.76
C ASN A 628 20.59 15.34 18.72
N PHE A 629 19.50 15.07 19.44
CA PHE A 629 18.75 13.81 19.35
C PHE A 629 17.27 14.16 19.20
N GLY A 630 16.64 13.67 18.14
CA GLY A 630 15.28 14.08 17.80
C GLY A 630 14.51 13.09 16.95
N ILE A 631 13.36 13.54 16.47
CA ILE A 631 12.54 12.85 15.48
C ILE A 631 12.51 13.71 14.22
N ARG A 632 12.72 13.05 13.08
CA ARG A 632 12.62 13.64 11.75
C ARG A 632 11.42 13.09 11.01
N ILE A 633 10.74 13.98 10.29
CA ILE A 633 9.70 13.68 9.31
C ILE A 633 10.13 14.29 7.98
N SER A 634 10.02 13.53 6.90
CA SER A 634 10.24 14.07 5.56
C SER A 634 9.22 13.56 4.57
N PHE A 635 8.86 14.42 3.63
CA PHE A 635 8.03 14.07 2.48
C PHE A 635 8.90 14.16 1.23
N ALA A 636 8.92 13.11 0.41
CA ALA A 636 9.67 13.08 -0.84
C ALA A 636 8.75 12.78 -2.04
N TYR A 637 8.99 13.47 -3.16
CA TYR A 637 8.28 13.29 -4.42
C TYR A 637 9.28 13.11 -5.58
N LYS A 638 9.05 12.09 -6.41
CA LYS A 638 9.85 11.79 -7.60
C LYS A 638 9.39 12.65 -8.78
N LEU A 639 10.34 13.36 -9.39
CA LEU A 639 10.08 14.20 -10.56
C LEU A 639 9.77 13.37 -11.81
#